data_AF-A0A1J6VZJ2-F1
#
_entry.id   AF-A0A1J6VZJ2-F1
#
_cell.length_a   1.000
_cell.length_b   1.000
_cell.length_c   1.000
_cell.angle_alpha   90.00
_cell.angle_beta   90.00
_cell.angle_gamma   90.00
#
_symmetry.space_group_name_H-M   'P 1'
#
loop_
_entity.id
_entity.type
_entity.pdbx_description
1 polymer ?
#
loop_
_entity_poly.entity_id
_entity_poly.type
_entity_poly.pdbx_seq_one_letter_code
_entity_poly.pdbx_strand_id
1 'polypeptide(L)'
;MKLLAITSCPNGIAHTYMAAENLEKAAKEMGVQLKVETQGSIGVENEFSKKDIEEADGIIIAADKTVNKDRFHGKKLLVAGVQDGIRKPGQLIKKVMSGDVPVHQSSSAEAAGKSEKKENPVYRHLMNGVSYMVPFIVVGGLLIAVALTLGGDKTPGGLAIPDDSFWKSIEAIGGASFIFMVPILAGFIAYSIADRPGLAPGVVGGYIAANGSFYDSEAGAGFIGGIIAGFLAGYVALYIKKIKVPKALQPIMPIIIIPVFASLIVGLAFVFLIGAPVAGVFTVLTDWLAGMQGTSSILLALILGAMISFDMGGPVNKVAFLFGSAMIGEGNYEIMGPIAAAICIPPIGLGLATFIGKKKFQPAERETGKASFTMGLFGITEGAIPFAAQDPLRVIPSIMVGSMTGSVIAMLGHVGDRVAHGGPIVAVLGAVDNVLMFFVAVIVGSLVTAVVVNLLKKDVQEEGSLDLAGAGSAEESMESQGVQPEPVEGEIERTVTEVDKINQLTDITNLDLINIDLEGSSRDDVIDEMIQLLNKTGSITSAAAFKEAILNREEESTTGIGMNIAIPHGKSGAVTKPSVVFGIKRDGVDWNSLDGSDAKLIFMIAVPKESEGNEHLKILQLLSRQLMDEEYRDKLLKVKTKEEAYKLLEEIK
;
A
#
# COMPACT_ATOMS: atom_id res chain seq x y z
N MET A 1 -5.07 5.65 -41.09
CA MET A 1 -4.56 5.23 -39.77
C MET A 1 -5.14 6.15 -38.70
N LYS A 2 -5.65 5.58 -37.61
CA LYS A 2 -6.16 6.27 -36.42
C LYS A 2 -5.22 5.99 -35.25
N LEU A 3 -4.54 7.02 -34.76
CA LEU A 3 -3.66 6.95 -33.61
C LEU A 3 -4.30 7.63 -32.39
N LEU A 4 -3.85 7.21 -31.21
CA LEU A 4 -4.10 7.91 -29.95
C LEU A 4 -2.78 8.38 -29.36
N ALA A 5 -2.77 9.49 -28.61
CA ALA A 5 -1.61 9.87 -27.80
C ALA A 5 -1.98 10.34 -26.39
N ILE A 6 -1.26 9.87 -25.37
CA ILE A 6 -1.31 10.45 -24.02
C ILE A 6 -0.12 11.39 -23.86
N THR A 7 -0.36 12.55 -23.27
CA THR A 7 0.69 13.49 -22.87
C THR A 7 0.61 13.77 -21.37
N SER A 8 1.75 13.81 -20.67
CA SER A 8 1.78 14.17 -19.24
C SER A 8 3.13 14.71 -18.81
N CYS A 9 3.15 15.78 -18.01
CA CYS A 9 4.33 16.26 -17.31
C CYS A 9 3.94 16.60 -15.86
N PRO A 10 4.61 16.03 -14.83
CA PRO A 10 4.24 16.25 -13.43
C PRO A 10 4.44 17.70 -12.98
N ASN A 11 5.36 18.40 -13.66
CA ASN A 11 5.90 19.70 -13.30
C ASN A 11 5.27 20.88 -14.08
N GLY A 12 4.41 20.64 -15.08
CA GLY A 12 3.85 21.77 -15.85
C GLY A 12 2.77 21.45 -16.87
N ILE A 13 1.74 22.31 -16.89
CA ILE A 13 0.67 22.35 -17.90
C ILE A 13 1.27 22.55 -19.30
N ALA A 14 2.21 23.51 -19.41
CA ALA A 14 2.79 23.94 -20.68
C ALA A 14 3.46 22.79 -21.45
N HIS A 15 4.27 21.94 -20.81
CA HIS A 15 4.90 20.80 -21.49
C HIS A 15 3.88 19.78 -21.99
N THR A 16 2.86 19.46 -21.17
CA THR A 16 1.77 18.55 -21.54
C THR A 16 1.03 19.05 -22.78
N TYR A 17 0.62 20.32 -22.77
CA TYR A 17 -0.15 20.93 -23.86
C TYR A 17 0.70 21.20 -25.11
N MET A 18 1.98 21.56 -24.99
CA MET A 18 2.89 21.71 -26.13
C MET A 18 3.20 20.37 -26.80
N ALA A 19 3.33 19.28 -26.03
CA ALA A 19 3.47 17.94 -26.62
C ALA A 19 2.20 17.57 -27.41
N ALA A 20 1.01 17.87 -26.87
CA ALA A 20 -0.25 17.60 -27.54
C ALA A 20 -0.38 18.39 -28.85
N GLU A 21 -0.20 19.72 -28.82
CA GLU A 21 -0.31 20.58 -30.00
C GLU A 21 0.73 20.25 -31.07
N ASN A 22 1.96 19.89 -30.68
CA ASN A 22 3.01 19.48 -31.62
C ASN A 22 2.74 18.09 -32.23
N LEU A 23 2.18 17.14 -31.48
CA LEU A 23 1.74 15.84 -31.99
C LEU A 23 0.53 15.96 -32.93
N GLU A 24 -0.48 16.75 -32.58
CA GLU A 24 -1.65 17.03 -33.44
C GLU A 24 -1.23 17.70 -34.75
N LYS A 25 -0.33 18.67 -34.69
CA LYS A 25 0.20 19.36 -35.87
C LYS A 25 0.95 18.39 -36.79
N ALA A 26 1.89 17.61 -36.26
CA ALA A 26 2.64 16.62 -37.05
C ALA A 26 1.74 15.52 -37.63
N ALA A 27 0.74 15.04 -36.87
CA ALA A 27 -0.24 14.06 -37.38
C ALA A 27 -1.03 14.63 -38.56
N LYS A 28 -1.48 15.89 -38.46
CA LYS A 28 -2.20 16.60 -39.53
C LYS A 28 -1.33 16.81 -40.77
N GLU A 29 -0.06 17.19 -40.60
CA GLU A 29 0.92 17.32 -41.69
C GLU A 29 1.22 15.97 -42.38
N MET A 30 1.07 14.85 -41.65
CA MET A 30 1.27 13.49 -42.15
C MET A 30 -0.03 12.79 -42.61
N GLY A 31 -1.19 13.46 -42.58
CA GLY A 31 -2.48 12.86 -42.97
C GLY A 31 -3.02 11.77 -42.02
N VAL A 32 -2.51 11.73 -40.79
CA VAL A 32 -2.90 10.76 -39.75
C VAL A 32 -4.01 11.34 -38.88
N GLN A 33 -5.04 10.56 -38.56
CA GLN A 33 -6.01 10.94 -37.54
C GLN A 33 -5.41 10.69 -36.16
N LEU A 34 -5.27 11.72 -35.34
CA LEU A 34 -4.79 11.63 -33.95
C LEU A 34 -5.85 12.22 -33.01
N LYS A 35 -6.12 11.52 -31.90
CA LYS A 35 -6.79 12.10 -30.72
C LYS A 35 -5.80 12.11 -29.56
N VAL A 36 -5.63 13.26 -28.89
CA VAL A 36 -4.73 13.40 -27.74
C VAL A 36 -5.52 13.52 -26.43
N GLU A 37 -5.13 12.70 -25.45
CA GLU A 37 -5.54 12.80 -24.05
C GLU A 37 -4.42 13.52 -23.28
N THR A 38 -4.75 14.61 -22.58
CA THR A 38 -3.79 15.43 -21.82
C THR A 38 -3.99 15.17 -20.33
N GLN A 39 -2.96 14.63 -19.67
CA GLN A 39 -2.95 14.36 -18.23
C GLN A 39 -2.04 15.36 -17.50
N GLY A 40 -2.46 16.63 -17.44
CA GLY A 40 -1.70 17.73 -16.83
C GLY A 40 -2.00 17.92 -15.34
N SER A 41 -1.51 19.02 -14.74
CA SER A 41 -1.92 19.43 -13.39
C SER A 41 -3.36 19.97 -13.30
N ILE A 42 -4.02 20.18 -14.45
CA ILE A 42 -5.47 20.38 -14.57
C ILE A 42 -6.22 19.07 -14.29
N GLY A 43 -5.59 17.91 -14.51
CA GLY A 43 -6.19 16.57 -14.47
C GLY A 43 -6.11 15.87 -15.83
N VAL A 44 -6.94 14.85 -16.02
CA VAL A 44 -7.16 14.18 -17.31
C VAL A 44 -8.20 14.97 -18.13
N GLU A 45 -7.90 15.25 -19.40
CA GLU A 45 -8.79 15.89 -20.36
C GLU A 45 -8.76 15.13 -21.69
N ASN A 46 -9.85 15.19 -22.46
CA ASN A 46 -10.07 14.47 -23.72
C ASN A 46 -9.97 12.92 -23.63
N GLU A 47 -10.27 12.34 -22.47
CA GLU A 47 -10.11 10.90 -22.19
C GLU A 47 -10.64 9.97 -23.30
N PHE A 48 -9.91 8.89 -23.55
CA PHE A 48 -10.30 7.89 -24.56
C PHE A 48 -11.51 7.07 -24.13
N SER A 49 -12.51 6.99 -25.03
CA SER A 49 -13.58 6.00 -24.89
C SER A 49 -13.07 4.60 -25.25
N LYS A 50 -13.76 3.54 -24.81
CA LYS A 50 -13.44 2.16 -25.24
C LYS A 50 -13.36 2.04 -26.77
N LYS A 51 -14.34 2.65 -27.47
CA LYS A 51 -14.39 2.73 -28.92
C LYS A 51 -13.17 3.44 -29.54
N ASP A 52 -12.66 4.49 -28.90
CA ASP A 52 -11.44 5.16 -29.38
C ASP A 52 -10.25 4.20 -29.40
N ILE A 53 -10.10 3.40 -28.33
CA ILE A 53 -9.02 2.43 -28.17
C ILE A 53 -9.22 1.24 -29.12
N GLU A 54 -10.42 0.68 -29.17
CA GLU A 54 -10.78 -0.45 -30.06
C GLU A 54 -10.49 -0.12 -31.53
N GLU A 55 -10.80 1.10 -31.99
CA GLU A 55 -10.52 1.59 -33.34
C GLU A 55 -9.07 2.09 -33.57
N ALA A 56 -8.21 2.13 -32.54
CA ALA A 56 -6.84 2.64 -32.70
C ALA A 56 -5.91 1.62 -33.37
N ASP A 57 -5.14 2.05 -34.37
CA ASP A 57 -4.07 1.26 -35.01
C ASP A 57 -2.78 1.24 -34.15
N GLY A 58 -2.60 2.23 -33.28
CA GLY A 58 -1.46 2.36 -32.38
C GLY A 58 -1.56 3.58 -31.47
N ILE A 59 -0.74 3.61 -30.41
CA ILE A 59 -0.86 4.52 -29.28
C ILE A 59 0.52 5.06 -28.89
N ILE A 60 0.62 6.37 -28.62
CA ILE A 60 1.85 7.07 -28.22
C ILE A 60 1.68 7.63 -26.80
N ILE A 61 2.41 7.14 -25.82
CA ILE A 61 2.53 7.78 -24.50
C ILE A 61 3.78 8.66 -24.52
N ALA A 62 3.60 9.98 -24.52
CA ALA A 62 4.66 10.98 -24.38
C ALA A 62 4.56 11.62 -22.99
N ALA A 63 5.08 10.94 -21.96
CA ALA A 63 4.80 11.25 -20.56
C ALA A 63 6.01 11.09 -19.63
N ASP A 64 6.20 12.07 -18.73
CA ASP A 64 7.17 12.00 -17.61
C ASP A 64 6.48 11.58 -16.28
N LYS A 65 5.32 10.91 -16.38
CA LYS A 65 4.48 10.50 -15.26
C LYS A 65 3.92 9.12 -15.56
N THR A 66 3.76 8.26 -14.55
CA THR A 66 3.07 6.97 -14.67
C THR A 66 1.66 7.15 -15.26
N VAL A 67 1.41 6.43 -16.35
CA VAL A 67 0.12 6.36 -17.06
C VAL A 67 -0.38 4.92 -16.99
N ASN A 68 -1.67 4.72 -16.73
CA ASN A 68 -2.29 3.39 -16.75
C ASN A 68 -2.22 2.78 -18.17
N LYS A 69 -1.44 1.71 -18.34
CA LYS A 69 -1.24 1.01 -19.63
C LYS A 69 -2.33 -0.04 -19.90
N ASP A 70 -2.92 -0.63 -18.87
CA ASP A 70 -3.79 -1.83 -18.92
C ASP A 70 -4.99 -1.67 -19.86
N ARG A 71 -5.54 -0.45 -19.95
CA ARG A 71 -6.63 -0.11 -20.88
C ARG A 71 -6.28 -0.30 -22.37
N PHE A 72 -5.01 -0.56 -22.70
CA PHE A 72 -4.46 -0.69 -24.06
C PHE A 72 -4.02 -2.11 -24.44
N HIS A 73 -4.46 -3.15 -23.71
CA HIS A 73 -4.18 -4.55 -24.04
C HIS A 73 -4.41 -4.87 -25.54
N GLY A 74 -3.42 -5.47 -26.19
CA GLY A 74 -3.45 -5.88 -27.60
C GLY A 74 -3.20 -4.74 -28.60
N LYS A 75 -2.78 -3.54 -28.16
CA LYS A 75 -2.48 -2.40 -29.03
C LYS A 75 -0.98 -2.14 -29.13
N LYS A 76 -0.53 -1.65 -30.29
CA LYS A 76 0.85 -1.16 -30.50
C LYS A 76 1.06 0.08 -29.62
N LEU A 77 2.02 0.02 -28.69
CA LEU A 77 2.20 1.04 -27.66
C LEU A 77 3.65 1.56 -27.67
N LEU A 78 3.84 2.80 -28.11
CA LEU A 78 5.11 3.51 -28.03
C LEU A 78 5.13 4.37 -26.77
N VAL A 79 6.18 4.25 -25.95
CA VAL A 79 6.41 5.11 -24.77
C VAL A 79 7.64 5.99 -25.01
N ALA A 80 7.56 7.26 -24.62
CA ALA A 80 8.61 8.26 -24.67
C ALA A 80 8.37 9.35 -23.61
N GLY A 81 9.38 10.18 -23.31
CA GLY A 81 9.21 11.36 -22.45
C GLY A 81 8.41 12.47 -23.13
N VAL A 82 7.83 13.39 -22.34
CA VAL A 82 7.03 14.52 -22.86
C VAL A 82 7.87 15.43 -23.76
N GLN A 83 9.17 15.55 -23.48
CA GLN A 83 10.10 16.37 -24.28
C GLN A 83 10.26 15.84 -25.71
N ASP A 84 10.11 14.54 -25.95
CA ASP A 84 10.11 13.98 -27.31
C ASP A 84 8.77 14.19 -28.02
N GLY A 85 7.66 14.21 -27.28
CA GLY A 85 6.38 14.71 -27.78
C GLY A 85 6.45 16.17 -28.24
N ILE A 86 7.19 17.01 -27.52
CA ILE A 86 7.43 18.41 -27.91
C ILE A 86 8.40 18.51 -29.11
N ARG A 87 9.57 17.86 -29.03
CA ARG A 87 10.71 18.11 -29.94
C ARG A 87 10.76 17.20 -31.17
N LYS A 88 10.21 15.98 -31.09
CA LYS A 88 10.32 14.93 -32.11
C LYS A 88 8.96 14.31 -32.54
N PRO A 89 7.81 15.04 -32.53
CA PRO A 89 6.48 14.44 -32.69
C PRO A 89 6.32 13.58 -33.96
N GLY A 90 6.84 14.08 -35.09
CA GLY A 90 6.80 13.36 -36.37
C GLY A 90 7.68 12.10 -36.40
N GLN A 91 8.68 11.96 -35.53
CA GLN A 91 9.46 10.72 -35.40
C GLN A 91 8.67 9.67 -34.62
N LEU A 92 8.01 10.06 -33.52
CA LEU A 92 7.14 9.18 -32.73
C LEU A 92 5.99 8.62 -33.58
N ILE A 93 5.32 9.50 -34.35
CA ILE A 93 4.26 9.11 -35.28
C ILE A 93 4.80 8.16 -36.37
N LYS A 94 5.95 8.47 -36.98
CA LYS A 94 6.58 7.57 -37.98
C LYS A 94 6.92 6.19 -37.41
N LYS A 95 7.38 6.09 -36.15
CA LYS A 95 7.72 4.80 -35.54
C LYS A 95 6.47 3.93 -35.29
N VAL A 96 5.36 4.52 -34.87
CA VAL A 96 4.08 3.78 -34.81
C VAL A 96 3.57 3.40 -36.20
N MET A 97 3.73 4.27 -37.21
CA MET A 97 3.33 3.99 -38.60
C MET A 97 4.15 2.87 -39.27
N SER A 98 5.46 2.76 -39.01
CA SER A 98 6.26 1.65 -39.52
C SER A 98 5.93 0.32 -38.85
N GLY A 99 5.25 0.37 -37.69
CA GLY A 99 4.90 -0.81 -36.91
C GLY A 99 6.03 -1.36 -36.06
N ASP A 100 7.17 -0.66 -36.00
CA ASP A 100 8.36 -0.95 -35.19
C ASP A 100 8.14 -0.59 -33.71
N VAL A 101 7.07 -1.15 -33.12
CA VAL A 101 6.55 -0.82 -31.79
C VAL A 101 5.93 -2.08 -31.19
N PRO A 102 6.25 -2.45 -29.93
CA PRO A 102 5.69 -3.64 -29.30
C PRO A 102 4.16 -3.56 -29.16
N VAL A 103 3.51 -4.71 -29.22
CA VAL A 103 2.10 -4.86 -28.85
C VAL A 103 2.03 -5.04 -27.35
N HIS A 104 1.40 -4.12 -26.64
CA HIS A 104 1.28 -4.19 -25.18
C HIS A 104 0.35 -5.35 -24.78
N GLN A 105 0.91 -6.33 -24.06
CA GLN A 105 0.13 -7.28 -23.28
C GLN A 105 0.19 -6.86 -21.81
N SER A 106 -0.95 -6.88 -21.13
CA SER A 106 -1.02 -6.72 -19.67
C SER A 106 -0.85 -8.08 -19.02
N SER A 107 -0.02 -8.18 -17.97
CA SER A 107 0.35 -9.41 -17.25
C SER A 107 -0.78 -10.01 -16.39
N SER A 108 -2.03 -9.95 -16.86
CA SER A 108 -3.26 -10.16 -16.08
C SER A 108 -4.27 -11.07 -16.81
N ALA A 109 -3.77 -12.10 -17.50
CA ALA A 109 -4.60 -13.05 -18.25
C ALA A 109 -5.69 -13.75 -17.40
N GLU A 110 -5.48 -13.89 -16.09
CA GLU A 110 -6.44 -14.52 -15.16
C GLU A 110 -7.56 -13.56 -14.68
N ALA A 111 -7.47 -12.26 -14.97
CA ALA A 111 -8.50 -11.28 -14.59
C ALA A 111 -9.77 -11.34 -15.48
N ALA A 112 -9.73 -12.04 -16.62
CA ALA A 112 -10.81 -12.07 -17.61
C ALA A 112 -12.14 -12.70 -17.11
N GLY A 113 -12.14 -13.38 -15.96
CA GLY A 113 -13.31 -14.07 -15.41
C GLY A 113 -14.06 -13.34 -14.28
N LYS A 114 -13.50 -12.29 -13.68
CA LYS A 114 -14.15 -11.53 -12.60
C LYS A 114 -14.51 -10.13 -13.06
N SER A 115 -15.80 -9.88 -13.26
CA SER A 115 -16.32 -8.52 -13.32
C SER A 115 -16.12 -7.86 -11.94
N GLU A 116 -15.11 -7.01 -11.82
CA GLU A 116 -15.03 -6.08 -10.71
C GLU A 116 -16.37 -5.33 -10.61
N LYS A 117 -17.04 -5.45 -9.46
CA LYS A 117 -18.16 -4.57 -9.16
C LYS A 117 -17.58 -3.16 -9.10
N LYS A 118 -17.86 -2.35 -10.12
CA LYS A 118 -17.50 -0.92 -10.14
C LYS A 118 -17.84 -0.32 -8.79
N GLU A 119 -16.83 0.02 -8.00
CA GLU A 119 -17.05 0.63 -6.70
C GLU A 119 -17.88 1.90 -6.89
N ASN A 120 -18.78 2.16 -5.95
CA ASN A 120 -19.59 3.37 -6.00
C ASN A 120 -18.62 4.57 -5.99
N PRO A 121 -18.64 5.46 -7.00
CA PRO A 121 -17.70 6.57 -7.08
C PRO A 121 -17.77 7.44 -5.83
N VAL A 122 -18.95 7.64 -5.24
CA VAL A 122 -19.12 8.38 -3.98
C VAL A 122 -18.35 7.72 -2.82
N TYR A 123 -18.44 6.39 -2.70
CA TYR A 123 -17.69 5.64 -1.68
C TYR A 123 -16.17 5.78 -1.90
N ARG A 124 -15.69 5.64 -3.15
CA ARG A 124 -14.26 5.82 -3.48
C ARG A 124 -13.75 7.23 -3.17
N HIS A 125 -14.54 8.27 -3.48
CA HIS A 125 -14.19 9.66 -3.17
C HIS A 125 -14.15 9.91 -1.64
N LEU A 126 -15.13 9.36 -0.90
CA LEU A 126 -15.15 9.42 0.57
C LEU A 126 -13.93 8.72 1.19
N MET A 127 -13.67 7.46 0.79
CA MET A 127 -12.54 6.68 1.32
C MET A 127 -11.18 7.32 1.03
N ASN A 128 -11.01 8.01 -0.10
CA ASN A 128 -9.79 8.77 -0.36
C ASN A 128 -9.59 9.85 0.72
N GLY A 129 -10.63 10.61 1.05
CA GLY A 129 -10.57 11.57 2.17
C GLY A 129 -10.21 10.93 3.50
N VAL A 130 -10.84 9.79 3.83
CA VAL A 130 -10.60 9.06 5.08
C VAL A 130 -9.14 8.58 5.16
N SER A 131 -8.61 7.94 4.12
CA SER A 131 -7.24 7.41 4.14
C SER A 131 -6.16 8.48 4.32
N TYR A 132 -6.37 9.70 3.80
CA TYR A 132 -5.45 10.81 4.07
C TYR A 132 -5.68 11.50 5.43
N MET A 133 -6.88 11.38 6.01
CA MET A 133 -7.21 11.91 7.33
C MET A 133 -6.61 11.10 8.48
N VAL A 134 -6.66 9.76 8.42
CA VAL A 134 -6.28 8.87 9.54
C VAL A 134 -4.89 9.16 10.13
N PRO A 135 -3.81 9.39 9.35
CA PRO A 135 -2.50 9.74 9.90
C PRO A 135 -2.49 10.95 10.83
N PHE A 136 -3.34 11.97 10.56
CA PHE A 136 -3.45 13.15 11.41
C PHE A 136 -4.10 12.83 12.76
N ILE A 137 -5.07 11.90 12.79
CA ILE A 137 -5.72 11.46 14.03
C ILE A 137 -4.77 10.59 14.86
N VAL A 138 -4.03 9.69 14.21
CA VAL A 138 -3.05 8.82 14.88
C VAL A 138 -1.91 9.65 15.50
N VAL A 139 -1.35 10.61 14.76
CA VAL A 139 -0.34 11.55 15.29
C VAL A 139 -0.93 12.43 16.39
N GLY A 140 -2.14 12.97 16.20
CA GLY A 140 -2.81 13.83 17.18
C GLY A 140 -3.04 13.15 18.51
N GLY A 141 -3.71 11.99 18.49
CA GLY A 141 -4.06 11.23 19.67
C GLY A 141 -2.83 10.68 20.40
N LEU A 142 -1.85 10.10 19.68
CA LEU A 142 -0.66 9.52 20.33
C LEU A 142 0.21 10.58 21.00
N LEU A 143 0.36 11.77 20.41
CA LEU A 143 1.13 12.86 21.04
C LEU A 143 0.44 13.39 22.30
N ILE A 144 -0.89 13.56 22.28
CA ILE A 144 -1.66 13.96 23.48
C ILE A 144 -1.58 12.85 24.56
N ALA A 145 -1.77 11.59 24.18
CA ALA A 145 -1.70 10.45 25.11
C ALA A 145 -0.34 10.32 25.79
N VAL A 146 0.75 10.42 25.03
CA VAL A 146 2.12 10.38 25.57
C VAL A 146 2.41 11.59 26.46
N ALA A 147 1.96 12.80 26.07
CA ALA A 147 2.13 14.00 26.87
C ALA A 147 1.35 13.93 28.21
N LEU A 148 0.12 13.43 28.20
CA LEU A 148 -0.69 13.21 29.42
C LEU A 148 -0.07 12.13 30.33
N THR A 149 0.51 11.08 29.73
CA THR A 149 1.07 9.94 30.47
C THR A 149 2.43 10.24 31.11
N LEU A 150 3.28 11.03 30.43
CA LEU A 150 4.63 11.36 30.89
C LEU A 150 4.76 12.75 31.53
N GLY A 151 3.73 13.60 31.38
CA GLY A 151 3.73 15.00 31.81
C GLY A 151 2.44 15.52 32.42
N GLY A 152 1.41 14.67 32.58
CA GLY A 152 0.16 15.05 33.24
C GLY A 152 0.23 14.92 34.75
N ASP A 153 -0.06 15.99 35.46
CA ASP A 153 -0.30 15.98 36.90
C ASP A 153 -1.74 15.57 37.23
N LYS A 154 -1.94 14.98 38.41
CA LYS A 154 -3.28 14.54 38.87
C LYS A 154 -4.05 15.72 39.45
N THR A 155 -5.04 16.22 38.71
CA THR A 155 -5.98 17.25 39.14
C THR A 155 -7.33 16.65 39.53
N PRO A 156 -8.23 17.40 40.20
CA PRO A 156 -9.61 16.98 40.43
C PRO A 156 -10.43 16.73 39.15
N GLY A 157 -9.97 17.23 37.99
CA GLY A 157 -10.60 16.99 36.67
C GLY A 157 -9.96 15.85 35.87
N GLY A 158 -8.97 15.14 36.41
CA GLY A 158 -8.19 14.11 35.71
C GLY A 158 -6.71 14.49 35.54
N LEU A 159 -6.02 13.81 34.61
CA LEU A 159 -4.66 14.18 34.22
C LEU A 159 -4.70 15.49 33.43
N ALA A 160 -3.89 16.47 33.84
CA ALA A 160 -3.71 17.73 33.11
C ALA A 160 -2.23 18.11 33.06
N ILE A 161 -1.77 18.58 31.90
CA ILE A 161 -0.36 18.94 31.69
C ILE A 161 -0.13 20.39 32.14
N PRO A 162 0.88 20.68 32.98
CA PRO A 162 1.23 22.05 33.37
C PRO A 162 1.57 22.93 32.15
N ASP A 163 1.03 24.14 32.11
CA ASP A 163 1.09 25.04 30.94
C ASP A 163 2.51 25.53 30.60
N ASP A 164 3.43 25.51 31.56
CA ASP A 164 4.85 25.87 31.41
C ASP A 164 5.75 24.68 31.05
N SER A 165 5.20 23.47 30.95
CA SER A 165 5.97 22.25 30.71
C SER A 165 6.31 22.02 29.22
N PHE A 166 7.40 21.29 28.97
CA PHE A 166 7.73 20.75 27.64
C PHE A 166 6.58 19.91 27.05
N TRP A 167 5.91 19.13 27.89
CA TRP A 167 4.79 18.28 27.47
C TRP A 167 3.59 19.06 26.94
N LYS A 168 3.40 20.31 27.38
CA LYS A 168 2.37 21.22 26.84
C LYS A 168 2.61 21.53 25.35
N SER A 169 3.88 21.62 24.94
CA SER A 169 4.22 21.77 23.52
C SER A 169 3.89 20.51 22.71
N ILE A 170 4.02 19.31 23.30
CA ILE A 170 3.66 18.04 22.66
C ILE A 170 2.14 17.89 22.55
N GLU A 171 1.39 18.24 23.59
CA GLU A 171 -0.08 18.33 23.56
C GLU A 171 -0.55 19.30 22.46
N ALA A 172 0.05 20.49 22.38
CA ALA A 172 -0.29 21.49 21.37
C ALA A 172 -0.02 21.02 19.92
N ILE A 173 1.07 20.28 19.67
CA ILE A 173 1.32 19.67 18.36
C ILE A 173 0.27 18.59 18.05
N GLY A 174 -0.11 17.78 19.03
CA GLY A 174 -1.18 16.79 18.86
C GLY A 174 -2.55 17.42 18.57
N GLY A 175 -2.90 18.49 19.30
CA GLY A 175 -4.12 19.26 19.09
C GLY A 175 -4.16 19.94 17.72
N ALA A 176 -3.03 20.50 17.26
CA ALA A 176 -2.91 21.03 15.90
C ALA A 176 -3.15 19.95 14.83
N SER A 177 -2.69 18.72 15.05
CA SER A 177 -2.95 17.59 14.15
C SER A 177 -4.44 17.23 14.08
N PHE A 178 -5.16 17.27 15.21
CA PHE A 178 -6.63 17.10 15.24
C PHE A 178 -7.37 18.20 14.48
N ILE A 179 -6.95 19.47 14.58
CA ILE A 179 -7.57 20.59 13.85
C ILE A 179 -7.53 20.35 12.32
N PHE A 180 -6.51 19.64 11.81
CA PHE A 180 -6.42 19.29 10.39
C PHE A 180 -7.27 18.09 9.96
N MET A 181 -7.88 17.32 10.88
CA MET A 181 -8.68 16.13 10.58
C MET A 181 -9.78 16.40 9.53
N VAL A 182 -10.72 17.29 9.85
CA VAL A 182 -11.87 17.62 8.98
C VAL A 182 -11.45 18.39 7.71
N PRO A 183 -10.52 19.36 7.75
CA PRO A 183 -9.93 19.96 6.55
C PRO A 183 -9.28 18.96 5.59
N ILE A 184 -8.52 17.98 6.09
CA ILE A 184 -7.83 16.98 5.26
C ILE A 184 -8.84 16.00 4.64
N LEU A 185 -9.82 15.54 5.42
CA LEU A 185 -10.96 14.75 4.92
C LEU A 185 -11.65 15.44 3.73
N ALA A 186 -12.07 16.69 3.92
CA ALA A 186 -12.75 17.48 2.89
C ALA A 186 -11.83 17.76 1.69
N GLY A 187 -10.58 18.13 1.94
CA GLY A 187 -9.54 18.38 0.94
C GLY A 187 -9.28 17.18 0.02
N PHE A 188 -9.15 15.98 0.58
CA PHE A 188 -8.87 14.78 -0.20
C PHE A 188 -10.11 14.13 -0.82
N ILE A 189 -11.32 14.38 -0.31
CA ILE A 189 -12.55 14.15 -1.08
C ILE A 189 -12.54 15.03 -2.33
N ALA A 190 -12.38 16.35 -2.16
CA ALA A 190 -12.42 17.32 -3.26
C ALA A 190 -11.33 17.08 -4.32
N TYR A 191 -10.11 16.77 -3.87
CA TYR A 191 -8.99 16.37 -4.73
C TYR A 191 -9.32 15.13 -5.58
N SER A 192 -9.96 14.12 -5.00
CA SER A 192 -10.32 12.90 -5.73
C SER A 192 -11.39 13.12 -6.81
N ILE A 193 -12.12 14.24 -6.77
CA ILE A 193 -13.18 14.61 -7.72
C ILE A 193 -12.66 15.58 -8.79
N ALA A 194 -11.75 16.49 -8.43
CA ALA A 194 -11.36 17.62 -9.28
C ALA A 194 -9.85 17.75 -9.57
N ASP A 195 -9.03 16.80 -9.11
CA ASP A 195 -7.56 16.84 -9.07
C ASP A 195 -7.01 17.95 -8.16
N ARG A 196 -5.73 18.32 -8.32
CA ARG A 196 -5.03 19.39 -7.57
C ARG A 196 -5.90 20.67 -7.36
N PRO A 197 -6.68 21.17 -8.34
CA PRO A 197 -7.53 22.37 -8.16
C PRO A 197 -8.62 22.24 -7.08
N GLY A 198 -9.07 21.04 -6.74
CA GLY A 198 -10.09 20.80 -5.71
C GLY A 198 -9.55 20.86 -4.28
N LEU A 199 -8.24 20.69 -4.09
CA LEU A 199 -7.64 20.50 -2.77
C LEU A 199 -7.83 21.71 -1.84
N ALA A 200 -7.42 22.91 -2.26
CA ALA A 200 -7.55 24.11 -1.43
C ALA A 200 -9.02 24.48 -1.13
N PRO A 201 -9.97 24.47 -2.09
CA PRO A 201 -11.40 24.60 -1.81
C PRO A 201 -11.94 23.58 -0.81
N GLY A 202 -11.48 22.33 -0.87
CA GLY A 202 -11.87 21.28 0.08
C GLY A 202 -11.31 21.52 1.48
N VAL A 203 -10.02 21.87 1.60
CA VAL A 203 -9.37 22.18 2.89
C VAL A 203 -10.00 23.40 3.55
N VAL A 204 -10.20 24.49 2.81
CA VAL A 204 -10.85 25.72 3.31
C VAL A 204 -12.31 25.45 3.68
N GLY A 205 -13.05 24.73 2.83
CA GLY A 205 -14.43 24.35 3.12
C GLY A 205 -14.57 23.45 4.34
N GLY A 206 -13.68 22.47 4.52
CA GLY A 206 -13.65 21.59 5.69
C GLY A 206 -13.24 22.31 6.98
N TYR A 207 -12.33 23.28 6.89
CA TYR A 207 -11.99 24.14 8.03
C TYR A 207 -13.16 25.03 8.45
N ILE A 208 -13.84 25.68 7.49
CA ILE A 208 -15.07 26.44 7.75
C ILE A 208 -16.12 25.50 8.37
N ALA A 209 -16.36 24.32 7.79
CA ALA A 209 -17.33 23.36 8.31
C ALA A 209 -17.04 22.90 9.75
N ALA A 210 -15.77 22.77 10.14
CA ALA A 210 -15.39 22.42 11.52
C ALA A 210 -15.55 23.57 12.53
N ASN A 211 -15.66 24.83 12.09
CA ASN A 211 -15.65 26.01 12.96
C ASN A 211 -17.01 26.74 12.93
N GLY A 212 -17.83 26.54 13.97
CA GLY A 212 -19.19 27.11 14.09
C GLY A 212 -19.26 28.65 13.99
N SER A 213 -18.17 29.33 14.36
CA SER A 213 -18.02 30.79 14.31
C SER A 213 -18.10 31.41 12.91
N PHE A 214 -18.05 30.61 11.83
CA PHE A 214 -18.29 31.09 10.47
C PHE A 214 -19.78 31.18 10.09
N TYR A 215 -20.69 30.62 10.88
CA TYR A 215 -22.13 30.57 10.60
C TYR A 215 -22.98 30.66 11.88
N ASP A 216 -22.54 31.50 12.81
CA ASP A 216 -23.24 31.85 14.06
C ASP A 216 -23.71 30.62 14.90
N SER A 217 -22.86 29.59 14.99
CA SER A 217 -23.11 28.39 15.80
C SER A 217 -22.03 28.18 16.85
N GLU A 218 -22.43 27.71 18.04
CA GLU A 218 -21.50 27.30 19.11
C GLU A 218 -20.79 25.97 18.77
N ALA A 219 -21.43 25.12 17.96
CA ALA A 219 -20.90 23.84 17.52
C ALA A 219 -20.43 23.90 16.05
N GLY A 220 -19.42 23.11 15.71
CA GLY A 220 -19.10 22.82 14.31
C GLY A 220 -20.14 21.90 13.67
N ALA A 221 -20.16 21.87 12.33
CA ALA A 221 -20.90 20.88 11.56
C ALA A 221 -20.22 19.48 11.56
N GLY A 222 -19.13 19.34 12.32
CA GLY A 222 -18.38 18.10 12.53
C GLY A 222 -17.84 17.47 11.26
N PHE A 223 -17.56 16.16 11.34
CA PHE A 223 -17.14 15.37 10.18
C PHE A 223 -18.19 15.35 9.05
N ILE A 224 -19.49 15.46 9.38
CA ILE A 224 -20.58 15.48 8.39
C ILE A 224 -20.48 16.73 7.52
N GLY A 225 -20.27 17.89 8.14
CA GLY A 225 -19.97 19.15 7.46
C GLY A 225 -18.72 19.04 6.58
N GLY A 226 -17.65 18.40 7.08
CA GLY A 226 -16.44 18.13 6.28
C GLY A 226 -16.69 17.29 5.02
N ILE A 227 -17.49 16.22 5.13
CA ILE A 227 -17.88 15.39 3.98
C ILE A 227 -18.68 16.20 2.96
N ILE A 228 -19.68 16.97 3.42
CA ILE A 228 -20.50 17.84 2.57
C ILE A 228 -19.63 18.91 1.88
N ALA A 229 -18.73 19.56 2.63
CA ALA A 229 -17.79 20.55 2.11
C ALA A 229 -16.85 19.94 1.06
N GLY A 230 -16.31 18.74 1.30
CA GLY A 230 -15.43 18.05 0.36
C GLY A 230 -16.11 17.69 -0.96
N PHE A 231 -17.34 17.15 -0.91
CA PHE A 231 -18.12 16.87 -2.13
C PHE A 231 -18.53 18.15 -2.85
N LEU A 232 -18.99 19.18 -2.13
CA LEU A 232 -19.35 20.48 -2.72
C LEU A 232 -18.14 21.13 -3.40
N ALA A 233 -17.00 21.20 -2.71
CA ALA A 233 -15.74 21.73 -3.23
C ALA A 233 -15.26 20.97 -4.47
N GLY A 234 -15.29 19.63 -4.42
CA GLY A 234 -14.94 18.79 -5.56
C GLY A 234 -15.82 19.07 -6.78
N TYR A 235 -17.14 19.09 -6.62
CA TYR A 235 -18.05 19.32 -7.75
C TYR A 235 -18.06 20.78 -8.25
N VAL A 236 -17.89 21.78 -7.38
CA VAL A 236 -17.74 23.19 -7.78
C VAL A 236 -16.43 23.39 -8.53
N ALA A 237 -15.31 22.87 -8.03
CA ALA A 237 -14.02 22.94 -8.73
C ALA A 237 -14.07 22.22 -10.08
N LEU A 238 -14.68 21.04 -10.15
CA LEU A 238 -14.89 20.28 -11.39
C LEU A 238 -15.85 20.99 -12.37
N TYR A 239 -16.81 21.79 -11.88
CA TYR A 239 -17.67 22.62 -12.72
C TYR A 239 -16.90 23.78 -13.34
N ILE A 240 -16.12 24.54 -12.54
CA ILE A 240 -15.30 25.66 -13.04
C ILE A 240 -14.24 25.14 -14.03
N LYS A 241 -13.63 23.97 -13.76
CA LYS A 241 -12.71 23.25 -14.66
C LYS A 241 -13.32 22.92 -16.04
N LYS A 242 -14.66 22.81 -16.16
CA LYS A 242 -15.35 22.55 -17.44
C LYS A 242 -15.71 23.81 -18.22
N ILE A 243 -15.49 25.01 -17.67
CA ILE A 243 -15.73 26.28 -18.36
C ILE A 243 -14.64 26.48 -19.43
N LYS A 244 -15.05 26.59 -20.69
CA LYS A 244 -14.11 26.82 -21.81
C LYS A 244 -13.56 28.24 -21.74
N VAL A 245 -12.25 28.37 -21.54
CA VAL A 245 -11.51 29.65 -21.53
C VAL A 245 -10.52 29.74 -22.70
N PRO A 246 -10.11 30.95 -23.11
CA PRO A 246 -9.03 31.13 -24.10
C PRO A 246 -7.71 30.50 -23.65
N LYS A 247 -6.88 30.04 -24.60
CA LYS A 247 -5.56 29.41 -24.31
C LYS A 247 -4.71 30.19 -23.31
N ALA A 248 -4.71 31.52 -23.39
CA ALA A 248 -3.96 32.41 -22.51
C ALA A 248 -4.33 32.29 -21.01
N LEU A 249 -5.55 31.83 -20.68
CA LEU A 249 -6.00 31.66 -19.29
C LEU A 249 -5.84 30.23 -18.76
N GLN A 250 -5.67 29.23 -19.63
CA GLN A 250 -5.55 27.82 -19.23
C GLN A 250 -4.47 27.58 -18.15
N PRO A 251 -3.27 28.22 -18.17
CA PRO A 251 -2.26 28.02 -17.13
C PRO A 251 -2.68 28.50 -15.74
N ILE A 252 -3.49 29.58 -15.64
CA ILE A 252 -3.91 30.15 -14.35
C ILE A 252 -5.20 29.54 -13.81
N MET A 253 -5.95 28.79 -14.62
CA MET A 253 -7.18 28.11 -14.18
C MET A 253 -6.96 27.20 -12.96
N PRO A 254 -6.04 26.20 -12.97
CA PRO A 254 -5.86 25.29 -11.84
C PRO A 254 -5.11 25.90 -10.65
N ILE A 255 -4.37 26.99 -10.86
CA ILE A 255 -3.48 27.60 -9.84
C ILE A 255 -4.20 28.72 -9.08
N ILE A 256 -4.99 29.54 -9.78
CA ILE A 256 -5.59 30.76 -9.21
C ILE A 256 -7.11 30.71 -9.32
N ILE A 257 -7.67 30.57 -10.53
CA ILE A 257 -9.10 30.79 -10.76
C ILE A 257 -9.95 29.73 -10.05
N ILE A 258 -9.69 28.45 -10.28
CA ILE A 258 -10.47 27.36 -9.67
C ILE A 258 -10.30 27.38 -8.14
N PRO A 259 -9.08 27.44 -7.55
CA PRO A 259 -8.93 27.52 -6.10
C PRO A 259 -9.65 28.71 -5.46
N VAL A 260 -9.51 29.93 -6.00
CA VAL A 260 -10.12 31.13 -5.40
C VAL A 260 -11.65 31.09 -5.52
N PHE A 261 -12.20 30.88 -6.72
CA PHE A 261 -13.65 30.93 -6.91
C PHE A 261 -14.38 29.74 -6.28
N ALA A 262 -13.81 28.53 -6.30
CA ALA A 262 -14.42 27.40 -5.61
C ALA A 262 -14.37 27.56 -4.08
N SER A 263 -13.25 28.05 -3.51
CA SER A 263 -13.17 28.32 -2.06
C SER A 263 -14.21 29.38 -1.64
N LEU A 264 -14.38 30.43 -2.44
CA LEU A 264 -15.37 31.48 -2.18
C LEU A 264 -16.81 30.93 -2.25
N ILE A 265 -17.14 30.15 -3.28
CA ILE A 265 -18.48 29.56 -3.43
C ILE A 265 -18.80 28.58 -2.29
N VAL A 266 -17.86 27.70 -1.95
CA VAL A 266 -18.01 26.71 -0.85
C VAL A 266 -18.13 27.41 0.50
N GLY A 267 -17.24 28.37 0.77
CA GLY A 267 -17.22 29.14 2.01
C GLY A 267 -18.50 29.92 2.22
N LEU A 268 -18.93 30.72 1.23
CA LEU A 268 -20.18 31.50 1.33
C LEU A 268 -21.43 30.59 1.43
N ALA A 269 -21.42 29.42 0.78
CA ALA A 269 -22.50 28.44 0.94
C ALA A 269 -22.55 27.87 2.37
N PHE A 270 -21.41 27.62 3.01
CA PHE A 270 -21.38 27.22 4.42
C PHE A 270 -21.79 28.35 5.36
N VAL A 271 -21.24 29.55 5.19
CA VAL A 271 -21.55 30.75 5.99
C VAL A 271 -23.06 31.07 5.99
N PHE A 272 -23.72 31.05 4.83
CA PHE A 272 -25.09 31.57 4.69
C PHE A 272 -26.20 30.52 4.52
N LEU A 273 -25.89 29.26 4.16
CA LEU A 273 -26.92 28.28 3.75
C LEU A 273 -26.77 26.89 4.36
N ILE A 274 -25.56 26.39 4.58
CA ILE A 274 -25.29 24.98 4.91
C ILE A 274 -24.83 24.79 6.36
N GLY A 275 -24.01 25.69 6.90
CA GLY A 275 -23.33 25.51 8.18
C GLY A 275 -24.28 25.27 9.36
N ALA A 276 -25.08 26.28 9.72
CA ALA A 276 -25.99 26.18 10.87
C ALA A 276 -27.04 25.03 10.75
N PRO A 277 -27.67 24.76 9.58
CA PRO A 277 -28.53 23.58 9.44
C PRO A 277 -27.83 22.23 9.63
N VAL A 278 -26.59 22.07 9.12
CA VAL A 278 -25.84 20.83 9.32
C VAL A 278 -25.33 20.71 10.74
N ALA A 279 -24.88 21.80 11.37
CA ALA A 279 -24.53 21.83 12.79
C ALA A 279 -25.72 21.45 13.69
N GLY A 280 -26.92 21.97 13.43
CA GLY A 280 -28.13 21.57 14.15
C GLY A 280 -28.48 20.08 14.02
N VAL A 281 -28.34 19.51 12.81
CA VAL A 281 -28.46 18.04 12.62
C VAL A 281 -27.36 17.28 13.34
N PHE A 282 -26.14 17.83 13.37
CA PHE A 282 -24.99 17.23 14.03
C PHE A 282 -25.17 17.17 15.54
N THR A 283 -25.55 18.28 16.19
CA THR A 283 -25.88 18.34 17.62
C THR A 283 -26.98 17.34 18.00
N VAL A 284 -28.06 17.24 17.20
CA VAL A 284 -29.11 16.24 17.45
C VAL A 284 -28.59 14.80 17.38
N LEU A 285 -27.61 14.52 16.51
CA LEU A 285 -26.97 13.20 16.43
C LEU A 285 -26.02 12.94 17.60
N THR A 286 -25.21 13.92 18.03
CA THR A 286 -24.32 13.78 19.18
C THR A 286 -25.10 13.64 20.49
N ASP A 287 -26.16 14.43 20.67
CA ASP A 287 -27.04 14.39 21.84
C ASP A 287 -27.80 13.05 21.91
N TRP A 288 -28.23 12.53 20.76
CA TRP A 288 -28.85 11.20 20.69
C TRP A 288 -27.85 10.09 21.04
N LEU A 289 -26.61 10.16 20.55
CA LEU A 289 -25.56 9.19 20.87
C LEU A 289 -25.11 9.28 22.34
N ALA A 290 -25.03 10.47 22.92
CA ALA A 290 -24.81 10.65 24.36
C ALA A 290 -26.00 10.08 25.17
N GLY A 291 -27.24 10.33 24.72
CA GLY A 291 -28.45 9.74 25.28
C GLY A 291 -28.59 8.22 25.11
N MET A 292 -27.72 7.57 24.31
CA MET A 292 -27.63 6.11 24.21
C MET A 292 -26.75 5.46 25.30
N GLN A 293 -26.20 6.23 26.24
CA GLN A 293 -25.55 5.73 27.46
C GLN A 293 -26.56 4.98 28.34
N GLY A 294 -26.71 3.66 28.10
CA GLY A 294 -27.72 2.82 28.76
C GLY A 294 -28.02 1.56 27.95
N THR A 295 -29.28 1.11 27.97
CA THR A 295 -29.71 -0.16 27.35
C THR A 295 -29.40 -0.28 25.85
N SER A 296 -29.30 0.84 25.14
CA SER A 296 -28.97 0.90 23.71
C SER A 296 -27.47 0.86 23.41
N SER A 297 -26.58 1.14 24.37
CA SER A 297 -25.13 1.09 24.16
C SER A 297 -24.63 -0.33 23.84
N ILE A 298 -25.27 -1.36 24.42
CA ILE A 298 -25.02 -2.77 24.12
C ILE A 298 -25.30 -3.07 22.64
N LEU A 299 -26.44 -2.59 22.11
CA LEU A 299 -26.79 -2.81 20.70
C LEU A 299 -25.82 -2.08 19.76
N LEU A 300 -25.41 -0.86 20.10
CA LEU A 300 -24.40 -0.12 19.35
C LEU A 300 -23.05 -0.85 19.37
N ALA A 301 -22.61 -1.32 20.53
CA ALA A 301 -21.37 -2.08 20.68
C ALA A 301 -21.37 -3.42 19.91
N LEU A 302 -22.51 -4.14 19.88
CA LEU A 302 -22.67 -5.32 19.03
C LEU A 302 -22.53 -4.97 17.54
N ILE A 303 -23.17 -3.89 17.07
CA ILE A 303 -23.09 -3.47 15.66
C ILE A 303 -21.64 -3.07 15.31
N LEU A 304 -20.98 -2.25 16.13
CA LEU A 304 -19.62 -1.79 15.87
C LEU A 304 -18.60 -2.94 15.92
N GLY A 305 -18.68 -3.82 16.93
CA GLY A 305 -17.80 -4.99 17.04
C GLY A 305 -17.95 -5.98 15.89
N ALA A 306 -19.19 -6.17 15.40
CA ALA A 306 -19.46 -6.96 14.20
C ALA A 306 -18.89 -6.30 12.93
N MET A 307 -19.10 -4.98 12.75
CA MET A 307 -18.66 -4.25 11.55
C MET A 307 -17.13 -4.22 11.42
N ILE A 308 -16.40 -3.96 12.52
CA ILE A 308 -14.93 -3.93 12.54
C ILE A 308 -14.31 -5.28 12.14
N SER A 309 -14.95 -6.39 12.50
CA SER A 309 -14.42 -7.73 12.29
C SER A 309 -14.97 -8.45 11.05
N PHE A 310 -16.00 -7.92 10.39
CA PHE A 310 -16.68 -8.54 9.24
C PHE A 310 -15.76 -8.73 8.02
N ASP A 311 -14.94 -7.73 7.69
CA ASP A 311 -14.07 -7.72 6.51
C ASP A 311 -12.63 -7.25 6.80
N MET A 312 -12.22 -7.26 8.07
CA MET A 312 -10.83 -7.16 8.54
C MET A 312 -9.99 -6.03 7.90
N GLY A 313 -10.57 -4.83 7.78
CA GLY A 313 -9.95 -3.66 7.12
C GLY A 313 -10.61 -3.28 5.78
N GLY A 314 -11.65 -4.02 5.37
CA GLY A 314 -12.51 -3.73 4.22
C GLY A 314 -13.50 -2.57 4.43
N PRO A 315 -14.46 -2.39 3.50
CA PRO A 315 -15.44 -1.30 3.53
C PRO A 315 -16.28 -1.20 4.81
N VAL A 316 -16.69 -2.32 5.40
CA VAL A 316 -17.59 -2.35 6.57
C VAL A 316 -16.82 -1.98 7.84
N ASN A 317 -15.61 -2.52 8.01
CA ASN A 317 -14.67 -2.08 9.03
C ASN A 317 -14.42 -0.57 8.91
N LYS A 318 -14.05 -0.08 7.72
CA LYS A 318 -13.71 1.33 7.50
C LYS A 318 -14.86 2.30 7.81
N VAL A 319 -16.12 1.90 7.62
CA VAL A 319 -17.28 2.72 8.02
C VAL A 319 -17.42 2.80 9.55
N ALA A 320 -17.30 1.67 10.27
CA ALA A 320 -17.36 1.69 11.74
C ALA A 320 -16.14 2.41 12.35
N PHE A 321 -14.95 2.17 11.81
CA PHE A 321 -13.71 2.84 12.21
C PHE A 321 -13.75 4.35 11.96
N LEU A 322 -14.25 4.80 10.80
CA LEU A 322 -14.49 6.22 10.53
C LEU A 322 -15.44 6.84 11.55
N PHE A 323 -16.54 6.16 11.86
CA PHE A 323 -17.52 6.63 12.84
C PHE A 323 -16.89 6.81 14.23
N GLY A 324 -16.17 5.79 14.74
CA GLY A 324 -15.44 5.89 16.00
C GLY A 324 -14.38 6.99 15.99
N SER A 325 -13.56 7.04 14.92
CA SER A 325 -12.49 8.04 14.75
C SER A 325 -13.03 9.48 14.76
N ALA A 326 -14.22 9.69 14.19
CA ALA A 326 -14.87 11.00 14.20
C ALA A 326 -15.38 11.38 15.60
N MET A 327 -15.90 10.42 16.38
CA MET A 327 -16.35 10.66 17.76
C MET A 327 -15.22 11.11 18.71
N ILE A 328 -13.95 10.78 18.40
CA ILE A 328 -12.77 11.30 19.11
C ILE A 328 -12.71 12.84 19.01
N GLY A 329 -12.97 13.39 17.82
CA GLY A 329 -12.96 14.84 17.59
C GLY A 329 -14.06 15.58 18.36
N GLU A 330 -15.15 14.89 18.65
CA GLU A 330 -16.28 15.40 19.45
C GLU A 330 -16.14 15.05 20.96
N GLY A 331 -15.00 14.52 21.39
CA GLY A 331 -14.72 14.13 22.79
C GLY A 331 -15.44 12.86 23.28
N ASN A 332 -16.20 12.17 22.44
CA ASN A 332 -17.00 11.00 22.81
C ASN A 332 -16.20 9.69 22.69
N TYR A 333 -15.12 9.61 23.48
CA TYR A 333 -14.12 8.52 23.44
C TYR A 333 -14.71 7.13 23.73
N GLU A 334 -15.80 7.05 24.51
CA GLU A 334 -16.48 5.78 24.85
C GLU A 334 -17.17 5.10 23.64
N ILE A 335 -17.31 5.79 22.50
CA ILE A 335 -17.71 5.15 21.24
C ILE A 335 -16.51 4.52 20.52
N MET A 336 -15.31 5.09 20.66
CA MET A 336 -14.09 4.57 20.04
C MET A 336 -13.50 3.39 20.81
N GLY A 337 -13.50 3.37 22.13
CA GLY A 337 -12.93 2.27 22.92
C GLY A 337 -13.50 0.87 22.60
N PRO A 338 -14.82 0.69 22.40
CA PRO A 338 -15.42 -0.55 21.90
C PRO A 338 -14.95 -0.97 20.49
N ILE A 339 -14.61 -0.01 19.63
CA ILE A 339 -13.98 -0.25 18.32
C ILE A 339 -12.51 -0.64 18.51
N ALA A 340 -11.76 0.08 19.34
CA ALA A 340 -10.36 -0.16 19.65
C ALA A 340 -10.10 -1.57 20.21
N ALA A 341 -11.04 -2.10 21.01
CA ALA A 341 -11.02 -3.48 21.47
C ALA A 341 -11.33 -4.48 20.33
N ALA A 342 -12.33 -4.20 19.49
CA ALA A 342 -12.70 -5.06 18.35
C ALA A 342 -11.59 -5.18 17.30
N ILE A 343 -10.81 -4.12 17.08
CA ILE A 343 -9.71 -4.08 16.09
C ILE A 343 -8.68 -5.21 16.33
N CYS A 344 -8.33 -5.50 17.58
CA CYS A 344 -7.31 -6.51 17.92
C CYS A 344 -7.85 -7.92 18.18
N ILE A 345 -9.16 -8.09 18.46
CA ILE A 345 -9.73 -9.39 18.85
C ILE A 345 -9.65 -10.47 17.75
N PRO A 346 -9.90 -10.19 16.45
CA PRO A 346 -9.76 -11.18 15.39
C PRO A 346 -8.34 -11.81 15.30
N PRO A 347 -7.25 -11.03 15.16
CA PRO A 347 -5.90 -11.60 15.07
C PRO A 347 -5.39 -12.24 16.38
N ILE A 348 -5.65 -11.64 17.55
CA ILE A 348 -5.28 -12.25 18.85
C ILE A 348 -6.03 -13.56 19.05
N GLY A 349 -7.34 -13.57 18.81
CA GLY A 349 -8.19 -14.75 18.97
C GLY A 349 -7.86 -15.88 18.01
N LEU A 350 -7.48 -15.59 16.76
CA LEU A 350 -7.03 -16.62 15.81
C LEU A 350 -5.65 -17.18 16.18
N GLY A 351 -4.71 -16.35 16.64
CA GLY A 351 -3.44 -16.83 17.19
C GLY A 351 -3.64 -17.76 18.40
N LEU A 352 -4.47 -17.36 19.36
CA LEU A 352 -4.86 -18.22 20.49
C LEU A 352 -5.55 -19.51 20.01
N ALA A 353 -6.37 -19.44 18.95
CA ALA A 353 -7.04 -20.61 18.40
C ALA A 353 -6.05 -21.68 17.94
N THR A 354 -4.98 -21.31 17.22
CA THR A 354 -3.97 -22.28 16.75
C THR A 354 -3.11 -22.84 17.89
N PHE A 355 -2.86 -22.04 18.93
CA PHE A 355 -2.12 -22.48 20.11
C PHE A 355 -2.89 -23.53 20.93
N ILE A 356 -4.21 -23.33 21.10
CA ILE A 356 -5.11 -24.23 21.85
C ILE A 356 -5.48 -25.45 21.00
N GLY A 357 -5.99 -25.22 19.80
CA GLY A 357 -6.64 -26.23 18.96
C GLY A 357 -5.74 -26.84 17.89
N LYS A 358 -4.44 -27.03 18.15
CA LYS A 358 -3.39 -27.38 17.16
C LYS A 358 -3.82 -28.38 16.07
N LYS A 359 -4.56 -29.44 16.42
CA LYS A 359 -5.06 -30.47 15.49
C LYS A 359 -6.06 -29.97 14.43
N LYS A 360 -6.64 -28.78 14.59
CA LYS A 360 -7.64 -28.15 13.71
C LYS A 360 -7.04 -27.14 12.72
N PHE A 361 -5.72 -27.05 12.69
CA PHE A 361 -4.96 -26.11 11.87
C PHE A 361 -3.79 -26.82 11.19
N GLN A 362 -3.57 -26.51 9.92
CA GLN A 362 -2.41 -26.97 9.16
C GLN A 362 -1.10 -26.39 9.74
N PRO A 363 0.08 -27.00 9.48
CA PRO A 363 1.36 -26.46 9.94
C PRO A 363 1.57 -24.98 9.57
N ALA A 364 1.26 -24.60 8.32
CA ALA A 364 1.32 -23.21 7.86
C ALA A 364 0.38 -22.28 8.67
N GLU A 365 -0.88 -22.68 8.90
CA GLU A 365 -1.83 -21.92 9.73
C GLU A 365 -1.30 -21.69 11.16
N ARG A 366 -0.58 -22.65 11.74
CA ARG A 366 -0.01 -22.51 13.10
C ARG A 366 1.08 -21.44 13.14
N GLU A 367 1.93 -21.37 12.12
CA GLU A 367 2.97 -20.33 11.99
C GLU A 367 2.34 -18.95 11.69
N THR A 368 1.37 -18.90 10.77
CA THR A 368 0.56 -17.69 10.55
C THR A 368 -0.13 -17.23 11.83
N GLY A 369 -0.53 -18.14 12.73
CA GLY A 369 -1.11 -17.83 14.03
C GLY A 369 -0.17 -17.07 14.97
N LYS A 370 1.14 -17.32 14.94
CA LYS A 370 2.14 -16.55 15.71
C LYS A 370 2.27 -15.12 15.20
N ALA A 371 2.33 -14.96 13.88
CA ALA A 371 2.34 -13.64 13.23
C ALA A 371 1.03 -12.87 13.48
N SER A 372 -0.11 -13.56 13.36
CA SER A 372 -1.46 -13.02 13.63
C SER A 372 -1.58 -12.52 15.07
N PHE A 373 -1.24 -13.35 16.06
CA PHE A 373 -1.23 -12.93 17.48
C PHE A 373 -0.43 -11.63 17.68
N THR A 374 0.76 -11.56 17.07
CA THR A 374 1.68 -10.41 17.18
C THR A 374 1.11 -9.16 16.51
N MET A 375 0.57 -9.27 15.29
CA MET A 375 -0.14 -8.19 14.59
C MET A 375 -1.32 -7.66 15.41
N GLY A 376 -2.03 -8.55 16.12
CA GLY A 376 -3.12 -8.18 17.01
C GLY A 376 -2.71 -7.32 18.22
N LEU A 377 -1.49 -7.52 18.78
CA LEU A 377 -0.99 -6.67 19.86
C LEU A 377 -0.83 -5.19 19.44
N PHE A 378 -0.53 -4.97 18.16
CA PHE A 378 -0.42 -3.67 17.50
C PHE A 378 -1.74 -3.19 16.87
N GLY A 379 -2.86 -3.90 17.04
CA GLY A 379 -4.15 -3.49 16.47
C GLY A 379 -4.25 -3.63 14.95
N ILE A 380 -3.54 -4.57 14.33
CA ILE A 380 -3.60 -4.82 12.87
C ILE A 380 -4.61 -5.94 12.61
N THR A 381 -5.87 -5.58 12.34
CA THR A 381 -6.99 -6.54 12.13
C THR A 381 -6.74 -7.45 10.91
N GLU A 382 -6.00 -6.96 9.92
CA GLU A 382 -5.59 -7.64 8.69
C GLU A 382 -4.86 -8.96 8.96
N GLY A 383 -4.26 -9.14 10.14
CA GLY A 383 -3.66 -10.40 10.57
C GLY A 383 -4.65 -11.59 10.63
N ALA A 384 -5.96 -11.34 10.57
CA ALA A 384 -7.00 -12.36 10.45
C ALA A 384 -7.32 -12.79 9.00
N ILE A 385 -6.91 -12.01 7.98
CA ILE A 385 -7.23 -12.26 6.57
C ILE A 385 -6.78 -13.64 6.07
N PRO A 386 -5.57 -14.16 6.35
CA PRO A 386 -5.13 -15.46 5.84
C PRO A 386 -6.06 -16.61 6.25
N PHE A 387 -6.52 -16.61 7.50
CA PHE A 387 -7.47 -17.60 8.02
C PHE A 387 -8.85 -17.43 7.37
N ALA A 388 -9.33 -16.19 7.25
CA ALA A 388 -10.63 -15.90 6.64
C ALA A 388 -10.66 -16.21 5.13
N ALA A 389 -9.53 -16.12 4.43
CA ALA A 389 -9.42 -16.53 3.03
C ALA A 389 -9.47 -18.05 2.85
N GLN A 390 -8.97 -18.82 3.81
CA GLN A 390 -8.96 -20.29 3.79
C GLN A 390 -10.28 -20.92 4.28
N ASP A 391 -10.89 -20.38 5.33
CA ASP A 391 -12.15 -20.89 5.91
C ASP A 391 -13.14 -19.77 6.30
N PRO A 392 -13.67 -19.00 5.33
CA PRO A 392 -14.49 -17.81 5.60
C PRO A 392 -15.76 -18.13 6.39
N LEU A 393 -16.40 -19.27 6.10
CA LEU A 393 -17.67 -19.68 6.71
C LEU A 393 -17.57 -20.01 8.20
N ARG A 394 -16.36 -20.27 8.72
CA ARG A 394 -16.12 -20.53 10.15
C ARG A 394 -15.37 -19.40 10.81
N VAL A 395 -14.36 -18.84 10.14
CA VAL A 395 -13.53 -17.76 10.70
C VAL A 395 -14.34 -16.48 10.87
N ILE A 396 -15.04 -15.99 9.83
CA ILE A 396 -15.71 -14.68 9.88
C ILE A 396 -16.79 -14.64 10.99
N PRO A 397 -17.70 -15.64 11.13
CA PRO A 397 -18.64 -15.65 12.25
C PRO A 397 -17.97 -15.74 13.62
N SER A 398 -16.84 -16.46 13.74
CA SER A 398 -16.12 -16.60 15.01
C SER A 398 -15.49 -15.29 15.46
N ILE A 399 -14.79 -14.59 14.56
CA ILE A 399 -14.16 -13.30 14.87
C ILE A 399 -15.22 -12.22 15.12
N MET A 400 -16.38 -12.28 14.45
CA MET A 400 -17.51 -11.39 14.73
C MET A 400 -18.08 -11.62 16.14
N VAL A 401 -18.34 -12.87 16.54
CA VAL A 401 -18.89 -13.17 17.87
C VAL A 401 -17.91 -12.78 19.00
N GLY A 402 -16.61 -13.03 18.81
CA GLY A 402 -15.60 -12.55 19.77
C GLY A 402 -15.49 -11.03 19.84
N SER A 403 -15.47 -10.34 18.69
CA SER A 403 -15.36 -8.88 18.64
C SER A 403 -16.59 -8.18 19.20
N MET A 404 -17.79 -8.66 18.86
CA MET A 404 -19.05 -8.25 19.51
C MET A 404 -19.00 -8.40 21.03
N THR A 405 -18.48 -9.52 21.53
CA THR A 405 -18.35 -9.76 22.98
C THR A 405 -17.40 -8.75 23.62
N GLY A 406 -16.23 -8.52 23.01
CA GLY A 406 -15.27 -7.54 23.49
C GLY A 406 -15.81 -6.11 23.47
N SER A 407 -16.42 -5.66 22.38
CA SER A 407 -17.03 -4.33 22.29
C SER A 407 -18.09 -4.10 23.36
N VAL A 408 -18.94 -5.09 23.65
CA VAL A 408 -19.95 -4.98 24.72
C VAL A 408 -19.30 -4.87 26.11
N ILE A 409 -18.24 -5.64 26.38
CA ILE A 409 -17.50 -5.56 27.65
C ILE A 409 -16.77 -4.21 27.79
N ALA A 410 -16.20 -3.70 26.70
CA ALA A 410 -15.56 -2.38 26.66
C ALA A 410 -16.58 -1.26 26.91
N MET A 411 -17.73 -1.30 26.24
CA MET A 411 -18.82 -0.32 26.39
C MET A 411 -19.39 -0.33 27.83
N LEU A 412 -19.65 -1.51 28.39
CA LEU A 412 -20.12 -1.65 29.78
C LEU A 412 -19.03 -1.35 30.82
N GLY A 413 -17.76 -1.36 30.42
CA GLY A 413 -16.61 -0.97 31.23
C GLY A 413 -16.22 0.50 31.11
N HIS A 414 -17.01 1.33 30.40
CA HIS A 414 -16.72 2.73 30.12
C HIS A 414 -15.31 2.94 29.52
N VAL A 415 -14.89 2.03 28.63
CA VAL A 415 -13.60 2.10 27.96
C VAL A 415 -13.67 3.18 26.88
N GLY A 416 -12.92 4.27 27.08
CA GLY A 416 -12.70 5.31 26.09
C GLY A 416 -11.40 5.08 25.31
N ASP A 417 -11.30 5.60 24.09
CA ASP A 417 -10.03 5.71 23.35
C ASP A 417 -9.90 7.07 22.68
N ARG A 418 -8.74 7.72 22.87
CA ARG A 418 -8.39 9.04 22.33
C ARG A 418 -7.63 8.97 20.99
N VAL A 419 -7.36 7.78 20.47
CA VAL A 419 -6.63 7.56 19.21
C VAL A 419 -7.52 6.82 18.23
N ALA A 420 -7.38 7.10 16.93
CA ALA A 420 -7.95 6.25 15.89
C ALA A 420 -7.11 4.98 15.69
N HIS A 421 -6.81 4.21 16.75
CA HIS A 421 -5.97 3.01 16.66
C HIS A 421 -6.15 2.05 17.83
N GLY A 422 -6.51 0.79 17.56
CA GLY A 422 -6.76 -0.21 18.60
C GLY A 422 -5.53 -0.98 19.10
N GLY A 423 -5.77 -1.91 20.02
CA GLY A 423 -4.79 -2.92 20.42
C GLY A 423 -4.08 -2.71 21.78
N PRO A 424 -3.66 -3.81 22.45
CA PRO A 424 -2.95 -3.80 23.74
C PRO A 424 -1.79 -2.80 23.87
N ILE A 425 -0.99 -2.62 22.82
CA ILE A 425 0.19 -1.74 22.89
C ILE A 425 -0.21 -0.26 22.99
N VAL A 426 -1.22 0.18 22.22
CA VAL A 426 -1.72 1.56 22.28
C VAL A 426 -2.43 1.85 23.61
N ALA A 427 -3.14 0.87 24.18
CA ALA A 427 -3.72 1.00 25.51
C ALA A 427 -2.66 1.21 26.62
N VAL A 428 -1.46 0.62 26.50
CA VAL A 428 -0.35 0.82 27.45
C VAL A 428 0.33 2.19 27.27
N LEU A 429 0.20 2.83 26.11
CA LEU A 429 0.71 4.19 25.84
C LEU A 429 -0.22 5.31 26.34
N GLY A 430 -1.27 4.98 27.10
CA GLY A 430 -2.17 5.95 27.73
C GLY A 430 -3.23 6.57 26.82
N ALA A 431 -3.41 6.02 25.61
CA ALA A 431 -4.47 6.41 24.68
C ALA A 431 -5.88 6.07 25.21
N VAL A 432 -5.98 4.98 25.97
CA VAL A 432 -7.23 4.32 26.36
C VAL A 432 -7.59 4.65 27.82
N ASP A 433 -8.84 5.01 28.06
CA ASP A 433 -9.41 5.15 29.41
C ASP A 433 -9.92 3.80 29.92
N ASN A 434 -9.93 3.62 31.25
CA ASN A 434 -10.33 2.36 31.90
C ASN A 434 -9.57 1.13 31.34
N VAL A 435 -8.26 1.29 31.11
CA VAL A 435 -7.32 0.28 30.54
C VAL A 435 -7.52 -1.15 31.07
N LEU A 436 -7.81 -1.33 32.36
CA LEU A 436 -8.08 -2.66 32.92
C LEU A 436 -9.31 -3.34 32.27
N MET A 437 -10.40 -2.59 32.05
CA MET A 437 -11.59 -3.09 31.34
C MET A 437 -11.33 -3.29 29.85
N PHE A 438 -10.47 -2.49 29.22
CA PHE A 438 -10.00 -2.75 27.85
C PHE A 438 -9.29 -4.12 27.77
N PHE A 439 -8.36 -4.41 28.69
CA PHE A 439 -7.69 -5.71 28.71
C PHE A 439 -8.66 -6.87 28.98
N VAL A 440 -9.64 -6.72 29.88
CA VAL A 440 -10.69 -7.73 30.10
C VAL A 440 -11.52 -7.94 28.83
N ALA A 441 -11.94 -6.87 28.15
CA ALA A 441 -12.68 -6.93 26.89
C ALA A 441 -11.92 -7.67 25.78
N VAL A 442 -10.64 -7.32 25.57
CA VAL A 442 -9.78 -7.94 24.56
C VAL A 442 -9.49 -9.41 24.89
N ILE A 443 -9.21 -9.75 26.15
CA ILE A 443 -8.96 -11.14 26.58
C ILE A 443 -10.21 -11.99 26.38
N VAL A 444 -11.37 -11.56 26.88
CA VAL A 444 -12.61 -12.35 26.78
C VAL A 444 -13.06 -12.47 25.33
N GLY A 445 -13.05 -11.39 24.54
CA GLY A 445 -13.38 -11.43 23.12
C GLY A 445 -12.46 -12.35 22.31
N SER A 446 -11.15 -12.31 22.57
CA SER A 446 -10.17 -13.18 21.91
C SER A 446 -10.33 -14.65 22.30
N LEU A 447 -10.66 -14.94 23.56
CA LEU A 447 -10.98 -16.30 24.01
C LEU A 447 -12.28 -16.81 23.38
N VAL A 448 -13.30 -15.96 23.24
CA VAL A 448 -14.55 -16.32 22.54
C VAL A 448 -14.27 -16.62 21.07
N THR A 449 -13.51 -15.79 20.35
CA THR A 449 -13.03 -16.09 18.98
C THR A 449 -12.34 -17.45 18.93
N ALA A 450 -11.38 -17.70 19.85
CA ALA A 450 -10.58 -18.91 19.88
C ALA A 450 -11.39 -20.17 20.18
N VAL A 451 -12.43 -20.08 21.01
CA VAL A 451 -13.33 -21.20 21.32
C VAL A 451 -14.29 -21.45 20.17
N VAL A 452 -14.98 -20.42 19.64
CA VAL A 452 -15.97 -20.59 18.57
C VAL A 452 -15.34 -21.16 17.30
N VAL A 453 -14.17 -20.65 16.88
CA VAL A 453 -13.51 -21.17 15.67
C VAL A 453 -13.03 -22.62 15.85
N ASN A 454 -12.59 -23.00 17.06
CA ASN A 454 -12.19 -24.38 17.36
C ASN A 454 -13.37 -25.35 17.50
N LEU A 455 -14.55 -24.88 17.91
CA LEU A 455 -15.77 -25.69 17.90
C LEU A 455 -16.30 -25.90 16.47
N LEU A 456 -16.12 -24.92 15.58
CA LEU A 456 -16.59 -25.00 14.20
C LEU A 456 -15.62 -25.73 13.26
N LYS A 457 -14.29 -25.53 13.39
CA LYS A 457 -13.29 -26.22 12.55
C LYS A 457 -13.17 -27.70 12.93
N LYS A 458 -13.16 -28.55 11.91
CA LYS A 458 -12.86 -29.97 12.06
C LYS A 458 -11.36 -30.18 12.29
N ASP A 459 -11.00 -31.32 12.85
CA ASP A 459 -9.62 -31.74 12.95
C ASP A 459 -9.07 -32.02 11.54
N VAL A 460 -7.83 -31.62 11.30
CA VAL A 460 -7.10 -31.91 10.07
C VAL A 460 -6.80 -33.40 10.06
N GLN A 461 -7.21 -34.09 8.99
CA GLN A 461 -6.72 -35.44 8.74
C GLN A 461 -5.23 -35.33 8.40
N GLU A 462 -4.39 -36.06 9.14
CA GLU A 462 -3.04 -36.33 8.69
C GLU A 462 -3.15 -37.10 7.37
N GLU A 463 -2.49 -36.62 6.31
CA GLU A 463 -2.34 -37.39 5.07
C GLU A 463 -1.46 -38.59 5.38
N GLY A 464 -2.10 -39.70 5.73
CA GLY A 464 -1.44 -40.96 5.99
C GLY A 464 -0.59 -41.38 4.79
N SER A 465 0.60 -41.88 5.06
CA SER A 465 1.44 -42.57 4.09
C SER A 465 0.60 -43.58 3.30
N LEU A 466 0.54 -43.42 1.97
CA LEU A 466 -0.30 -44.23 1.09
C LEU A 466 -0.03 -45.74 1.29
N ASP A 467 -1.02 -46.45 1.82
CA ASP A 467 -1.00 -47.90 1.98
C ASP A 467 -0.93 -48.59 0.61
N LEU A 468 0.26 -49.00 0.20
CA LEU A 468 0.49 -49.87 -0.96
C LEU A 468 0.17 -51.34 -0.61
N ALA A 469 -1.04 -51.58 -0.12
CA ALA A 469 -1.54 -52.86 0.36
C ALA A 469 -2.90 -53.21 -0.31
N GLY A 470 -2.92 -53.28 -1.66
CA GLY A 470 -4.17 -53.31 -2.44
C GLY A 470 -4.17 -54.13 -3.74
N ALA A 471 -3.15 -54.95 -3.99
CA ALA A 471 -3.13 -55.91 -5.10
C ALA A 471 -2.45 -57.21 -4.63
N GLY A 472 -2.99 -58.38 -4.99
CA GLY A 472 -2.52 -59.65 -4.44
C GLY A 472 -2.44 -60.79 -5.46
N SER A 473 -2.34 -62.01 -4.93
CA SER A 473 -2.18 -63.32 -5.61
C SER A 473 -0.76 -63.71 -6.02
N ALA A 474 -0.58 -65.03 -6.19
CA ALA A 474 0.62 -65.78 -6.55
C ALA A 474 1.75 -65.85 -5.49
N GLU A 475 1.87 -67.03 -4.88
CA GLU A 475 3.11 -67.51 -4.27
C GLU A 475 4.18 -67.73 -5.34
N GLU A 476 5.45 -67.44 -5.06
CA GLU A 476 6.52 -68.43 -5.30
C GLU A 476 7.80 -68.09 -4.51
N SER A 477 8.63 -69.11 -4.30
CA SER A 477 9.78 -69.07 -3.40
C SER A 477 11.09 -68.85 -4.14
N MET A 478 12.04 -68.08 -3.59
CA MET A 478 13.44 -68.51 -3.58
C MET A 478 14.33 -67.84 -2.52
N GLU A 479 15.25 -68.65 -2.02
CA GLU A 479 16.15 -68.47 -0.89
C GLU A 479 17.36 -67.57 -1.17
N SER A 480 17.77 -66.77 -0.18
CA SER A 480 19.19 -66.58 0.22
C SER A 480 20.16 -65.89 -0.79
N GLN A 481 21.36 -65.38 -0.49
CA GLN A 481 22.17 -65.11 0.72
C GLN A 481 22.52 -63.58 0.71
N GLY A 482 23.07 -62.92 1.72
CA GLY A 482 23.69 -63.36 2.97
C GLY A 482 25.17 -62.94 3.08
N VAL A 483 25.47 -61.63 3.15
CA VAL A 483 26.84 -61.09 3.37
C VAL A 483 26.85 -59.89 4.34
N GLN A 484 27.75 -59.93 5.31
CA GLN A 484 28.38 -58.85 6.09
C GLN A 484 29.91 -59.09 5.99
N PRO A 485 30.83 -58.18 6.41
CA PRO A 485 30.69 -56.90 7.12
C PRO A 485 31.10 -55.72 6.19
N GLU A 486 31.75 -54.58 6.52
CA GLU A 486 32.42 -53.98 7.70
C GLU A 486 32.19 -52.43 7.66
N PRO A 487 32.49 -51.64 8.72
CA PRO A 487 32.07 -50.23 8.81
C PRO A 487 33.04 -49.25 8.13
N VAL A 488 32.50 -48.11 7.67
CA VAL A 488 33.26 -46.92 7.30
C VAL A 488 32.61 -45.70 7.95
N GLU A 489 33.40 -44.89 8.65
CA GLU A 489 32.93 -43.65 9.29
C GLU A 489 32.64 -42.58 8.22
N GLY A 490 31.48 -41.94 8.32
CA GLY A 490 31.06 -40.85 7.44
C GLY A 490 29.81 -40.17 8.00
N GLU A 491 29.88 -38.85 8.17
CA GLU A 491 28.80 -38.06 8.76
C GLU A 491 27.59 -38.01 7.81
N ILE A 492 26.47 -38.62 8.22
CA ILE A 492 25.17 -38.45 7.57
C ILE A 492 24.21 -37.86 8.59
N GLU A 493 24.25 -36.53 8.73
CA GLU A 493 23.20 -35.76 9.39
C GLU A 493 22.62 -34.75 8.39
N ARG A 494 21.29 -34.53 8.47
CA ARG A 494 20.51 -33.48 7.78
C ARG A 494 20.26 -33.67 6.28
N THR A 495 19.13 -34.31 6.00
CA THR A 495 18.25 -33.86 4.90
C THR A 495 16.92 -33.41 5.49
N VAL A 496 16.94 -32.28 6.22
CA VAL A 496 15.74 -31.55 6.66
C VAL A 496 15.78 -30.20 5.97
N THR A 497 14.70 -29.87 5.27
CA THR A 497 14.53 -28.72 4.36
C THR A 497 15.19 -27.42 4.82
N GLU A 498 16.25 -26.99 4.13
CA GLU A 498 16.87 -25.67 4.28
C GLU A 498 16.01 -24.59 3.61
N VAL A 499 14.99 -24.10 4.31
CA VAL A 499 14.19 -22.93 3.88
C VAL A 499 14.08 -21.94 5.05
N ASP A 500 15.23 -21.50 5.57
CA ASP A 500 15.30 -20.36 6.50
C ASP A 500 16.71 -19.76 6.51
N LYS A 501 16.82 -18.44 6.72
CA LYS A 501 18.06 -17.61 6.84
C LYS A 501 18.90 -17.34 5.57
N ILE A 502 18.46 -16.37 4.75
CA ILE A 502 19.40 -15.41 4.15
C ILE A 502 19.68 -14.33 5.22
N ASN A 503 20.91 -14.24 5.74
CA ASN A 503 21.30 -13.31 6.80
C ASN A 503 22.42 -12.33 6.40
N GLN A 504 23.19 -12.63 5.35
CA GLN A 504 24.24 -11.79 4.80
C GLN A 504 24.30 -11.96 3.28
N LEU A 505 24.88 -11.00 2.55
CA LEU A 505 24.87 -11.05 1.08
C LEU A 505 25.62 -12.27 0.52
N THR A 506 26.66 -12.73 1.21
CA THR A 506 27.47 -13.90 0.85
C THR A 506 26.78 -15.25 1.06
N ASP A 507 25.59 -15.30 1.67
CA ASP A 507 24.74 -16.49 1.63
C ASP A 507 24.16 -16.74 0.21
N ILE A 508 24.16 -15.70 -0.63
CA ILE A 508 23.56 -15.70 -1.98
C ILE A 508 24.48 -15.10 -3.07
N THR A 509 25.75 -14.80 -2.78
CA THR A 509 26.76 -14.40 -3.77
C THR A 509 28.10 -15.09 -3.54
N ASN A 510 28.93 -15.18 -4.57
CA ASN A 510 30.24 -15.86 -4.54
C ASN A 510 31.16 -15.33 -5.67
N LEU A 511 32.41 -15.79 -5.73
CA LEU A 511 33.42 -15.32 -6.69
C LEU A 511 33.06 -15.56 -8.18
N ASP A 512 32.24 -16.58 -8.49
CA ASP A 512 31.73 -16.80 -9.85
C ASP A 512 30.55 -15.86 -10.20
N LEU A 513 29.87 -15.30 -9.20
CA LEU A 513 28.81 -14.28 -9.33
C LEU A 513 29.34 -12.84 -9.24
N ILE A 514 30.66 -12.63 -9.31
CA ILE A 514 31.29 -11.30 -9.29
C ILE A 514 31.97 -11.02 -10.64
N ASN A 515 31.73 -9.86 -11.26
CA ASN A 515 32.63 -9.31 -12.29
C ASN A 515 33.01 -7.84 -12.00
N ILE A 516 34.26 -7.62 -11.59
CA ILE A 516 34.78 -6.28 -11.22
C ILE A 516 35.12 -5.39 -12.43
N ASP A 517 35.02 -5.89 -13.65
CA ASP A 517 35.31 -5.14 -14.88
C ASP A 517 34.32 -5.57 -15.98
N LEU A 518 33.10 -5.02 -15.90
CA LEU A 518 32.01 -5.24 -16.87
C LEU A 518 32.31 -4.55 -18.21
N GLU A 519 32.11 -5.26 -19.32
CA GLU A 519 32.42 -4.76 -20.67
C GLU A 519 31.21 -4.13 -21.37
N GLY A 520 29.98 -4.54 -21.04
CA GLY A 520 28.74 -4.11 -21.70
C GLY A 520 28.61 -2.59 -21.94
N SER A 521 28.20 -2.19 -23.15
CA SER A 521 28.19 -0.79 -23.62
C SER A 521 26.93 0.00 -23.24
N SER A 522 25.84 -0.73 -23.00
CA SER A 522 24.53 -0.23 -22.61
C SER A 522 24.00 -1.03 -21.42
N ARG A 523 22.96 -0.51 -20.76
CA ARG A 523 22.26 -1.20 -19.66
C ARG A 523 21.91 -2.64 -20.01
N ASP A 524 21.36 -2.85 -21.19
CA ASP A 524 20.85 -4.15 -21.62
C ASP A 524 21.97 -5.13 -21.98
N ASP A 525 23.14 -4.64 -22.43
CA ASP A 525 24.36 -5.45 -22.59
C ASP A 525 24.90 -5.91 -21.23
N VAL A 526 24.95 -5.01 -20.24
CA VAL A 526 25.39 -5.32 -18.87
C VAL A 526 24.43 -6.32 -18.20
N ILE A 527 23.12 -6.21 -18.47
CA ILE A 527 22.13 -7.20 -18.04
C ILE A 527 22.44 -8.57 -18.67
N ASP A 528 22.72 -8.67 -19.99
CA ASP A 528 23.10 -9.94 -20.63
C ASP A 528 24.39 -10.53 -20.04
N GLU A 529 25.40 -9.71 -19.79
CA GLU A 529 26.68 -10.12 -19.20
C GLU A 529 26.49 -10.72 -17.79
N MET A 530 25.69 -10.06 -16.95
CA MET A 530 25.40 -10.54 -15.59
C MET A 530 24.49 -11.79 -15.57
N ILE A 531 23.57 -11.92 -16.55
CA ILE A 531 22.74 -13.13 -16.70
C ILE A 531 23.57 -14.34 -17.14
N GLN A 532 24.63 -14.14 -17.93
CA GLN A 532 25.55 -15.24 -18.28
C GLN A 532 26.27 -15.81 -17.05
N LEU A 533 26.57 -15.00 -16.03
CA LEU A 533 27.16 -15.48 -14.76
C LEU A 533 26.17 -16.39 -14.01
N LEU A 534 24.90 -15.98 -13.87
CA LEU A 534 23.84 -16.81 -13.27
C LEU A 534 23.61 -18.14 -14.03
N ASN A 535 23.70 -18.09 -15.36
CA ASN A 535 23.56 -19.27 -16.20
C ASN A 535 24.75 -20.23 -16.03
N LYS A 536 25.98 -19.70 -15.93
CA LYS A 536 27.21 -20.46 -15.68
C LYS A 536 27.21 -21.14 -14.30
N THR A 537 26.63 -20.52 -13.28
CA THR A 537 26.55 -21.08 -11.90
C THR A 537 25.35 -22.00 -11.67
N GLY A 538 24.50 -22.24 -12.69
CA GLY A 538 23.26 -23.00 -12.54
C GLY A 538 22.20 -22.35 -11.64
N SER A 539 22.32 -21.04 -11.37
CA SER A 539 21.33 -20.27 -10.61
C SER A 539 20.05 -20.00 -11.41
N ILE A 540 20.09 -20.18 -12.73
CA ILE A 540 18.92 -20.11 -13.62
C ILE A 540 18.87 -21.27 -14.62
N THR A 541 17.66 -21.64 -15.04
CA THR A 541 17.37 -22.65 -16.08
C THR A 541 17.14 -22.05 -17.47
N SER A 542 16.86 -20.74 -17.55
CA SER A 542 16.62 -20.03 -18.82
C SER A 542 17.03 -18.57 -18.72
N ALA A 543 18.14 -18.22 -19.38
CA ALA A 543 18.63 -16.85 -19.51
C ALA A 543 17.56 -15.90 -20.12
N ALA A 544 16.84 -16.36 -21.16
CA ALA A 544 15.82 -15.55 -21.83
C ALA A 544 14.63 -15.22 -20.89
N ALA A 545 14.09 -16.21 -20.18
CA ALA A 545 12.94 -16.03 -19.28
C ALA A 545 13.32 -15.34 -17.94
N PHE A 546 14.62 -15.22 -17.63
CA PHE A 546 15.09 -14.33 -16.56
C PHE A 546 15.35 -12.91 -17.07
N LYS A 547 15.92 -12.73 -18.28
CA LYS A 547 16.09 -11.42 -18.92
C LYS A 547 14.74 -10.72 -19.09
N GLU A 548 13.74 -11.43 -19.57
CA GLU A 548 12.37 -10.93 -19.71
C GLU A 548 11.81 -10.43 -18.35
N ALA A 549 12.05 -11.16 -17.26
CA ALA A 549 11.61 -10.74 -15.93
C ALA A 549 12.34 -9.48 -15.42
N ILE A 550 13.65 -9.35 -15.71
CA ILE A 550 14.44 -8.14 -15.39
C ILE A 550 13.94 -6.94 -16.21
N LEU A 551 13.78 -7.09 -17.53
CA LEU A 551 13.34 -6.00 -18.41
C LEU A 551 11.90 -5.56 -18.12
N ASN A 552 10.99 -6.50 -17.84
CA ASN A 552 9.62 -6.18 -17.44
C ASN A 552 9.59 -5.34 -16.15
N ARG A 553 10.44 -5.65 -15.15
CA ARG A 553 10.55 -4.85 -13.93
C ARG A 553 11.18 -3.48 -14.19
N GLU A 554 12.19 -3.41 -15.03
CA GLU A 554 12.85 -2.16 -15.45
C GLU A 554 11.89 -1.23 -16.24
N GLU A 555 10.92 -1.79 -16.97
CA GLU A 555 9.84 -1.05 -17.66
C GLU A 555 8.77 -0.44 -16.73
N GLU A 556 8.69 -0.86 -15.47
CA GLU A 556 7.82 -0.24 -14.45
C GLU A 556 8.44 1.06 -13.91
N SER A 557 9.75 1.03 -13.66
CA SER A 557 10.60 2.13 -13.23
C SER A 557 12.06 1.69 -13.29
N THR A 558 12.96 2.61 -13.65
CA THR A 558 14.42 2.41 -13.54
C THR A 558 14.81 1.77 -12.21
N THR A 559 15.77 0.85 -12.27
CA THR A 559 16.46 0.30 -11.10
C THR A 559 17.81 0.99 -10.81
N GLY A 560 18.14 2.06 -11.55
CA GLY A 560 19.22 3.00 -11.26
C GLY A 560 18.82 3.93 -10.11
N ILE A 561 19.28 3.65 -8.90
CA ILE A 561 18.90 4.38 -7.69
C ILE A 561 19.61 5.74 -7.61
N GLY A 562 20.74 5.88 -8.30
CA GLY A 562 21.65 7.01 -8.22
C GLY A 562 22.87 6.69 -7.36
N MET A 563 23.70 7.69 -7.06
CA MET A 563 25.00 7.52 -6.38
C MET A 563 25.88 6.47 -7.06
N ASN A 564 25.84 6.42 -8.40
CA ASN A 564 26.45 5.40 -9.25
C ASN A 564 26.00 3.93 -8.99
N ILE A 565 24.80 3.69 -8.44
CA ILE A 565 24.26 2.35 -8.18
C ILE A 565 23.05 2.02 -9.06
N ALA A 566 23.03 0.78 -9.57
CA ALA A 566 21.83 0.14 -10.11
C ALA A 566 21.58 -1.23 -9.46
N ILE A 567 20.31 -1.59 -9.25
CA ILE A 567 19.91 -2.87 -8.63
C ILE A 567 18.81 -3.56 -9.48
N PRO A 568 19.14 -4.07 -10.69
CA PRO A 568 18.17 -4.82 -11.51
C PRO A 568 17.71 -6.09 -10.79
N HIS A 569 16.40 -6.31 -10.66
CA HIS A 569 15.86 -7.42 -9.88
C HIS A 569 14.62 -8.04 -10.52
N GLY A 570 14.44 -9.34 -10.37
CA GLY A 570 13.30 -10.05 -10.94
C GLY A 570 12.95 -11.35 -10.21
N LYS A 571 11.64 -11.61 -10.04
CA LYS A 571 11.12 -12.93 -9.70
C LYS A 571 10.82 -13.70 -10.98
N SER A 572 11.39 -14.89 -11.16
CA SER A 572 11.10 -15.75 -12.34
C SER A 572 11.10 -17.23 -11.98
N GLY A 573 10.26 -18.02 -12.66
CA GLY A 573 10.28 -19.49 -12.59
C GLY A 573 11.52 -20.09 -13.25
N ALA A 574 12.32 -19.26 -13.95
CA ALA A 574 13.62 -19.63 -14.46
C ALA A 574 14.74 -19.59 -13.39
N VAL A 575 14.50 -19.12 -12.17
CA VAL A 575 15.51 -19.04 -11.10
C VAL A 575 15.41 -20.26 -10.18
N THR A 576 16.52 -20.97 -9.99
CA THR A 576 16.57 -22.22 -9.19
C THR A 576 16.79 -21.98 -7.70
N LYS A 577 17.46 -20.89 -7.34
CA LYS A 577 17.80 -20.48 -5.98
C LYS A 577 17.97 -18.95 -5.93
N PRO A 578 17.70 -18.28 -4.79
CA PRO A 578 18.08 -16.88 -4.62
C PRO A 578 19.57 -16.67 -4.94
N SER A 579 19.90 -15.62 -5.68
CA SER A 579 21.28 -15.29 -6.05
C SER A 579 21.44 -13.80 -6.33
N VAL A 580 22.59 -13.24 -5.95
CA VAL A 580 22.99 -11.86 -6.31
C VAL A 580 24.27 -11.90 -7.12
N VAL A 581 24.24 -11.29 -8.30
CA VAL A 581 25.44 -10.97 -9.09
C VAL A 581 25.89 -9.57 -8.72
N PHE A 582 27.18 -9.39 -8.42
CA PHE A 582 27.78 -8.07 -8.26
C PHE A 582 28.69 -7.76 -9.44
N GLY A 583 28.53 -6.56 -10.02
CA GLY A 583 29.32 -6.11 -11.16
C GLY A 583 29.81 -4.68 -10.99
N ILE A 584 31.00 -4.38 -11.52
CA ILE A 584 31.54 -3.01 -11.56
C ILE A 584 31.80 -2.59 -13.02
N LYS A 585 31.18 -1.47 -13.42
CA LYS A 585 31.38 -0.82 -14.71
C LYS A 585 32.22 0.46 -14.48
N ARG A 586 33.52 0.39 -14.77
CA ARG A 586 34.54 1.38 -14.30
C ARG A 586 34.32 2.78 -14.86
N ASP A 587 34.12 2.86 -16.17
CA ASP A 587 33.71 4.03 -16.94
C ASP A 587 32.31 4.50 -16.52
N GLY A 588 31.38 3.55 -16.42
CA GLY A 588 29.98 3.75 -16.08
C GLY A 588 29.05 3.38 -17.24
N VAL A 589 27.76 3.27 -16.96
CA VAL A 589 26.72 3.02 -17.98
C VAL A 589 25.44 3.79 -17.63
N ASP A 590 24.79 4.38 -18.64
CA ASP A 590 23.51 5.06 -18.47
C ASP A 590 22.41 4.04 -18.09
N TRP A 591 21.95 4.12 -16.85
CA TRP A 591 20.84 3.34 -16.30
C TRP A 591 19.56 4.19 -16.16
N ASN A 592 19.54 5.41 -16.69
CA ASN A 592 18.51 6.42 -16.45
C ASN A 592 18.29 6.63 -14.94
N SER A 593 19.37 6.73 -14.17
CA SER A 593 19.34 6.81 -12.70
C SER A 593 18.58 8.02 -12.19
N LEU A 594 17.95 7.90 -11.01
CA LEU A 594 17.09 8.94 -10.42
C LEU A 594 17.77 10.32 -10.20
N ASP A 595 19.10 10.34 -10.05
CA ASP A 595 19.92 11.56 -9.90
C ASP A 595 20.66 11.97 -11.20
N GLY A 596 20.53 11.20 -12.28
CA GLY A 596 21.26 11.38 -13.53
C GLY A 596 22.71 10.89 -13.52
N SER A 597 23.15 10.11 -12.52
CA SER A 597 24.49 9.51 -12.48
C SER A 597 24.58 8.19 -13.24
N ASP A 598 25.66 7.99 -14.01
CA ASP A 598 25.94 6.69 -14.64
C ASP A 598 26.16 5.60 -13.59
N ALA A 599 25.54 4.44 -13.76
CA ALA A 599 25.71 3.31 -12.85
C ALA A 599 27.10 2.71 -13.00
N LYS A 600 27.78 2.48 -11.86
CA LYS A 600 29.11 1.86 -11.77
C LYS A 600 29.13 0.64 -10.88
N LEU A 601 28.29 0.59 -9.85
CA LEU A 601 28.08 -0.58 -8.98
C LEU A 601 26.71 -1.18 -9.34
N ILE A 602 26.69 -2.40 -9.88
CA ILE A 602 25.46 -3.07 -10.31
C ILE A 602 25.26 -4.34 -9.48
N PHE A 603 24.08 -4.46 -8.87
CA PHE A 603 23.69 -5.60 -8.03
C PHE A 603 22.46 -6.29 -8.62
N MET A 604 22.65 -7.34 -9.42
CA MET A 604 21.51 -8.05 -10.03
C MET A 604 20.95 -9.09 -9.06
N ILE A 605 19.66 -8.98 -8.71
CA ILE A 605 18.98 -9.90 -7.77
C ILE A 605 18.08 -10.87 -8.55
N ALA A 606 18.41 -12.15 -8.49
CA ALA A 606 17.60 -13.26 -9.00
C ALA A 606 16.86 -13.95 -7.85
N VAL A 607 15.53 -14.10 -7.95
CA VAL A 607 14.70 -14.78 -6.95
C VAL A 607 13.72 -15.76 -7.64
N PRO A 608 13.52 -16.98 -7.13
CA PRO A 608 12.47 -17.88 -7.59
C PRO A 608 11.07 -17.25 -7.56
N LYS A 609 10.22 -17.60 -8.53
CA LYS A 609 8.81 -17.16 -8.54
C LYS A 609 8.00 -17.78 -7.38
N GLU A 610 8.37 -18.98 -6.94
CA GLU A 610 7.71 -19.75 -5.89
C GLU A 610 8.19 -19.39 -4.47
N SER A 611 9.17 -18.48 -4.33
CA SER A 611 9.54 -17.91 -3.03
C SER A 611 8.36 -17.14 -2.42
N GLU A 612 7.65 -17.79 -1.49
CA GLU A 612 6.48 -17.24 -0.77
C GLU A 612 6.82 -15.97 0.05
N GLY A 613 8.11 -15.73 0.32
CA GLY A 613 8.58 -14.64 1.14
C GLY A 613 8.90 -13.31 0.43
N ASN A 614 9.10 -12.29 1.26
CA ASN A 614 9.64 -10.97 0.92
C ASN A 614 11.16 -10.99 0.65
N GLU A 615 11.71 -12.09 0.11
CA GLU A 615 13.15 -12.31 -0.06
C GLU A 615 13.84 -11.16 -0.82
N HIS A 616 13.29 -10.78 -1.97
CA HIS A 616 13.78 -9.63 -2.74
C HIS A 616 13.82 -8.32 -1.92
N LEU A 617 12.83 -8.06 -1.04
CA LEU A 617 12.83 -6.90 -0.15
C LEU A 617 13.86 -7.02 0.96
N LYS A 618 14.12 -8.23 1.50
CA LYS A 618 15.18 -8.46 2.48
C LYS A 618 16.56 -8.23 1.86
N ILE A 619 16.79 -8.71 0.63
CA ILE A 619 18.03 -8.48 -0.12
C ILE A 619 18.20 -6.99 -0.44
N LEU A 620 17.14 -6.31 -0.89
CA LEU A 620 17.14 -4.85 -1.09
C LEU A 620 17.41 -4.08 0.21
N GLN A 621 16.88 -4.52 1.36
CA GLN A 621 17.13 -3.90 2.67
C GLN A 621 18.60 -4.06 3.11
N LEU A 622 19.18 -5.26 2.94
CA LEU A 622 20.58 -5.55 3.19
C LEU A 622 21.49 -4.63 2.36
N LEU A 623 21.29 -4.63 1.03
CA LEU A 623 22.04 -3.78 0.09
C LEU A 623 21.86 -2.30 0.40
N SER A 624 20.62 -1.82 0.55
CA SER A 624 20.31 -0.41 0.74
C SER A 624 20.92 0.16 2.03
N ARG A 625 21.03 -0.62 3.12
CA ARG A 625 21.59 -0.09 4.37
C ARG A 625 23.08 0.21 4.23
N GLN A 626 23.85 -0.69 3.61
CA GLN A 626 25.30 -0.52 3.46
C GLN A 626 25.64 0.44 2.30
N LEU A 627 24.93 0.36 1.17
CA LEU A 627 25.23 1.15 -0.03
C LEU A 627 24.90 2.64 0.08
N MET A 628 24.21 3.08 1.15
CA MET A 628 24.07 4.51 1.47
C MET A 628 25.38 5.14 1.99
N ASP A 629 26.30 4.35 2.55
CA ASP A 629 27.62 4.83 2.99
C ASP A 629 28.52 5.15 1.78
N GLU A 630 28.96 6.42 1.70
CA GLU A 630 29.83 6.90 0.63
C GLU A 630 31.23 6.30 0.71
N GLU A 631 31.82 6.17 1.90
CA GLU A 631 33.15 5.57 2.08
C GLU A 631 33.14 4.08 1.72
N TYR A 632 32.02 3.38 1.95
CA TYR A 632 31.82 2.00 1.53
C TYR A 632 31.70 1.86 0.00
N ARG A 633 30.89 2.70 -0.67
CA ARG A 633 30.85 2.74 -2.15
C ARG A 633 32.23 3.02 -2.74
N ASP A 634 32.96 3.96 -2.14
CA ASP A 634 34.28 4.39 -2.60
C ASP A 634 35.37 3.32 -2.39
N LYS A 635 35.20 2.42 -1.41
CA LYS A 635 36.01 1.19 -1.26
C LYS A 635 35.70 0.18 -2.37
N LEU A 636 34.41 -0.12 -2.61
CA LEU A 636 33.99 -1.04 -3.67
C LEU A 636 34.49 -0.60 -5.06
N LEU A 637 34.41 0.69 -5.39
CA LEU A 637 34.89 1.20 -6.69
C LEU A 637 36.40 1.06 -6.90
N LYS A 638 37.20 0.92 -5.82
CA LYS A 638 38.67 0.87 -5.85
C LYS A 638 39.26 -0.53 -5.84
N VAL A 639 38.44 -1.59 -5.71
CA VAL A 639 38.90 -2.99 -5.73
C VAL A 639 39.53 -3.37 -7.07
N LYS A 640 40.56 -4.21 -7.00
CA LYS A 640 41.36 -4.69 -8.14
C LYS A 640 41.26 -6.19 -8.36
N THR A 641 40.69 -6.94 -7.40
CA THR A 641 40.43 -8.37 -7.54
C THR A 641 39.02 -8.75 -7.09
N LYS A 642 38.53 -9.93 -7.49
CA LYS A 642 37.21 -10.42 -7.08
C LYS A 642 37.17 -10.76 -5.58
N GLU A 643 38.30 -11.13 -5.02
CA GLU A 643 38.50 -11.49 -3.61
C GLU A 643 38.44 -10.24 -2.72
N GLU A 644 39.03 -9.12 -3.17
CA GLU A 644 38.87 -7.81 -2.53
C GLU A 644 37.40 -7.36 -2.54
N ALA A 645 36.70 -7.54 -3.66
CA ALA A 645 35.27 -7.25 -3.77
C ALA A 645 34.44 -8.13 -2.84
N TYR A 646 34.60 -9.46 -2.92
CA TYR A 646 33.86 -10.42 -2.10
C TYR A 646 34.03 -10.15 -0.60
N LYS A 647 35.25 -9.85 -0.15
CA LYS A 647 35.54 -9.50 1.24
C LYS A 647 34.82 -8.22 1.72
N LEU A 648 34.61 -7.24 0.86
CA LEU A 648 33.78 -6.08 1.21
C LEU A 648 32.28 -6.44 1.24
N LEU A 649 31.83 -7.35 0.39
CA LEU A 649 30.43 -7.83 0.39
C LEU A 649 30.10 -8.68 1.63
N GLU A 650 31.08 -9.30 2.30
CA GLU A 650 30.92 -9.95 3.61
C GLU A 650 30.50 -8.97 4.73
N GLU A 651 30.64 -7.65 4.54
CA GLU A 651 30.18 -6.63 5.51
C GLU A 651 28.65 -6.39 5.46
N ILE A 652 27.97 -6.88 4.42
CA ILE A 652 26.52 -6.66 4.19
C ILE A 652 25.69 -7.74 4.93
N LYS A 653 25.11 -7.36 6.08
CA LYS A 653 24.39 -8.21 7.06
C LYS A 653 23.14 -7.55 7.63
#